data_AF-A0A4U0VV78-F1
#
_entry.id   AF-A0A4U0VV78-F1
#
_cell.length_a   1.000
_cell.length_b   1.000
_cell.length_c   1.000
_cell.angle_alpha   90.00
_cell.angle_beta   90.00
_cell.angle_gamma   90.00
#
_symmetry.space_group_name_H-M   'P 1'
#
loop_
_entity.id
_entity.type
_entity.pdbx_description
1 polymer ?
#
loop_
_entity_poly.entity_id
_entity_poly.type
_entity_poly.pdbx_seq_one_letter_code
_entity_poly.pdbx_strand_id
1 'polypeptide(L)'
;MTPPPPTTADLKLQQLGRNGMQPHAIRSRGSPAPSPNRMRARRDEEAKAGSRTPLSRSVSPTPTPETESANLMMPTRRSFGRLRRPVRRRTRIWLFLSLLLTAFILELATRSSRNALVDLLYLFHFKLLNRAYEERWTSWLWWPVGLRAVSCALRKEPIVFVRDEQRVAIVWETNTCADDENWELQWRTHATYRGAGGGGATDWRHAESVSVETIQPATSTADARHVHTAHLVDLQSPSAIEYELVLRSRGRVRRSIRHTFPWTYSANEIRPETLHIACFADNQFNVRTFRRILVSSMTTFARRTLPAHYFAPTPGSAPTRRPHLVLHAGDVVQDPDNLAQWQTDFFDPLTRGGLPFPLGQETPVLLARGNHDWDATGQNAYTGGGSGSFDGDDEKKRGTYVAYSPHRRLRILVLDSNLPTEAEQLEQERWLAREFEKDAWREASLKVAVVHTAPWIEWWDRKAWTEGKESQWSAYVRRRLIPQLSLADCALVLSGHSHAYTRGFVPHALVPDLARAPDSRSLSRDTLARLRARPWLHAVSEDDDDDTLVNRKTRINHEPGLVAITFGGAGGSLDLDRVEEWHVMDQSLSGRYHFGWMAVSFGGKNGQEAGGGAVRALDELPEEDVTTTVYHAKRREERCRPGEERVGLTSFGAFFMLLGVIMLFDGPLIALGNILFVSGLPLIIGPRKTFYFFARRNKLRGSVSFIAGIVLVFLKYPFFGVIIEMFGFLNLFGDFFPVVLSFMRQLPVIGHFLSAPGVRQMTDRLCGVRKQSPV
;
A
#
# COMPACT_ATOMS: atom_id res chain seq x y z
N MET A 1 -21.53 53.85 -1.95
CA MET A 1 -20.07 54.03 -2.06
C MET A 1 -19.40 53.11 -1.06
N THR A 2 -18.74 52.07 -1.57
CA THR A 2 -17.95 51.06 -0.83
C THR A 2 -17.00 50.44 -1.87
N PRO A 3 -15.74 50.15 -1.54
CA PRO A 3 -14.75 49.76 -2.54
C PRO A 3 -14.87 48.29 -2.98
N PRO A 4 -14.46 47.94 -4.21
CA PRO A 4 -14.32 46.55 -4.65
C PRO A 4 -13.09 45.85 -4.01
N PRO A 5 -13.08 44.51 -3.91
CA PRO A 5 -11.94 43.75 -3.41
C PRO A 5 -10.76 43.72 -4.41
N PRO A 6 -9.51 43.57 -3.93
CA PRO A 6 -8.31 43.57 -4.78
C PRO A 6 -8.07 42.23 -5.51
N THR A 7 -7.42 42.31 -6.67
CA THR A 7 -7.01 41.16 -7.48
C THR A 7 -5.78 40.43 -6.90
N THR A 8 -5.74 39.11 -7.06
CA THR A 8 -4.66 38.25 -6.52
C THR A 8 -3.42 38.28 -7.41
N ALA A 9 -2.54 39.26 -7.19
CA ALA A 9 -1.17 39.29 -7.74
C ALA A 9 -0.08 39.29 -6.63
N ASP A 10 -0.31 40.01 -5.52
CA ASP A 10 0.72 40.36 -4.54
C ASP A 10 0.77 39.48 -3.27
N LEU A 11 0.89 38.16 -3.42
CA LEU A 11 1.14 37.23 -2.30
C LEU A 11 2.30 36.26 -2.56
N LYS A 12 3.47 36.79 -2.95
CA LYS A 12 4.69 35.97 -3.14
C LYS A 12 6.01 36.61 -2.69
N LEU A 13 6.01 37.52 -1.70
CA LEU A 13 7.25 38.13 -1.20
C LEU A 13 7.20 38.71 0.24
N GLN A 14 6.96 37.87 1.27
CA GLN A 14 7.14 38.32 2.66
C GLN A 14 7.42 37.21 3.72
N GLN A 15 8.49 36.43 3.55
CA GLN A 15 9.07 35.62 4.65
C GLN A 15 10.62 35.67 4.66
N LEU A 16 11.20 36.81 5.04
CA LEU A 16 12.63 36.92 5.36
C LEU A 16 12.90 37.84 6.56
N GLY A 17 13.10 37.21 7.72
CA GLY A 17 14.01 37.68 8.78
C GLY A 17 13.55 38.77 9.77
N ARG A 18 13.47 38.39 11.06
CA ARG A 18 14.29 39.01 12.12
C ARG A 18 14.29 38.19 13.42
N ASN A 19 15.46 38.12 14.09
CA ASN A 19 15.65 37.57 15.44
C ASN A 19 15.72 38.74 16.46
N GLY A 20 15.34 38.53 17.74
CA GLY A 20 15.54 39.58 18.76
C GLY A 20 15.05 39.33 20.20
N MET A 21 15.85 38.61 21.00
CA MET A 21 15.99 38.74 22.48
C MET A 21 14.81 38.46 23.46
N GLN A 22 15.16 38.44 24.75
CA GLN A 22 14.41 38.06 25.97
C GLN A 22 14.64 39.14 27.08
N PRO A 23 14.46 38.90 28.40
CA PRO A 23 13.26 38.49 29.19
C PRO A 23 12.97 39.44 30.39
N HIS A 24 11.83 39.26 31.08
CA HIS A 24 11.58 39.34 32.55
C HIS A 24 10.08 39.00 32.79
N ALA A 25 9.56 38.20 33.74
CA ALA A 25 9.89 37.74 35.11
C ALA A 25 9.12 38.49 36.22
N ILE A 26 8.32 37.79 37.08
CA ILE A 26 8.17 37.95 38.56
C ILE A 26 6.88 37.30 39.18
N ARG A 27 7.06 36.50 40.25
CA ARG A 27 6.15 36.08 41.38
C ARG A 27 4.83 35.29 41.13
N SER A 28 4.25 34.56 42.12
CA SER A 28 4.79 33.76 43.26
C SER A 28 3.69 33.10 44.15
N ARG A 29 4.08 32.06 44.92
CA ARG A 29 3.44 31.42 46.12
C ARG A 29 2.31 30.42 45.83
N GLY A 30 2.19 29.31 46.60
CA GLY A 30 3.05 28.82 47.68
C GLY A 30 2.63 27.46 48.28
N SER A 31 3.49 26.87 49.12
CA SER A 31 3.26 25.64 49.91
C SER A 31 3.13 26.00 51.41
N PRO A 32 2.66 25.09 52.32
CA PRO A 32 3.55 24.03 52.85
C PRO A 32 2.85 22.68 53.19
N ALA A 33 3.64 21.71 53.68
CA ALA A 33 3.18 20.48 54.36
C ALA A 33 3.32 20.61 55.90
N PRO A 34 2.88 19.64 56.72
CA PRO A 34 3.79 18.53 57.11
C PRO A 34 3.11 17.17 57.39
N SER A 35 3.92 16.16 57.76
CA SER A 35 3.51 14.83 58.27
C SER A 35 3.48 14.76 59.81
N PRO A 36 3.04 13.64 60.45
CA PRO A 36 4.04 12.69 60.99
C PRO A 36 3.62 11.19 61.08
N ASN A 37 4.53 10.34 61.60
CA ASN A 37 4.45 8.86 61.75
C ASN A 37 3.67 8.35 63.00
N ARG A 38 3.23 7.07 62.97
CA ARG A 38 3.46 6.00 63.99
C ARG A 38 2.87 4.64 63.52
N MET A 39 3.61 3.52 63.47
CA MET A 39 4.12 2.59 64.51
C MET A 39 3.13 1.55 65.08
N ARG A 40 3.41 0.26 64.81
CA ARG A 40 3.32 -0.95 65.68
C ARG A 40 3.83 -2.15 64.84
N ALA A 41 4.83 -2.99 65.17
CA ALA A 41 5.63 -3.31 66.37
C ALA A 41 5.08 -4.38 67.33
N ARG A 42 5.66 -5.60 67.27
CA ARG A 42 5.92 -6.61 68.34
C ARG A 42 6.94 -7.63 67.79
N ARG A 43 8.11 -7.85 68.44
CA ARG A 43 8.44 -8.84 69.53
C ARG A 43 8.77 -10.25 68.99
N ASP A 44 9.60 -11.14 69.55
CA ASP A 44 10.66 -11.19 70.60
C ASP A 44 11.40 -12.55 70.35
N GLU A 45 12.56 -12.95 70.90
CA GLU A 45 13.87 -12.37 71.26
C GLU A 45 14.87 -13.55 71.40
N GLU A 46 16.18 -13.36 71.14
CA GLU A 46 17.37 -13.82 71.92
C GLU A 46 18.64 -13.90 71.03
N ALA A 47 19.91 -13.92 71.46
CA ALA A 47 20.67 -13.36 72.59
C ALA A 47 22.05 -14.05 72.61
N LYS A 48 23.14 -13.36 72.17
CA LYS A 48 24.49 -13.44 72.79
C LYS A 48 25.55 -12.54 72.14
N ALA A 49 26.28 -11.82 72.98
CA ALA A 49 27.58 -11.19 72.70
C ALA A 49 28.71 -12.12 73.22
N GLY A 50 30.01 -11.91 72.93
CA GLY A 50 30.67 -10.98 72.01
C GLY A 50 32.14 -10.73 72.37
N SER A 51 32.88 -10.03 71.48
CA SER A 51 34.09 -9.21 71.74
C SER A 51 35.40 -9.80 72.35
N ARG A 52 36.54 -9.25 71.88
CA ARG A 52 37.91 -9.21 72.46
C ARG A 52 38.87 -10.43 72.31
N THR A 53 39.86 -10.24 71.42
CA THR A 53 41.34 -10.31 71.60
C THR A 53 41.93 -10.81 72.95
N PRO A 54 43.15 -11.43 73.03
CA PRO A 54 44.36 -11.06 72.24
C PRO A 54 45.46 -12.13 71.93
N LEU A 55 46.53 -11.69 71.21
CA LEU A 55 47.99 -12.03 71.32
C LEU A 55 48.60 -13.47 71.15
N SER A 56 49.47 -13.58 70.13
CA SER A 56 50.83 -14.23 70.15
C SER A 56 50.95 -15.79 70.19
N ARG A 57 52.11 -16.47 69.95
CA ARG A 57 53.53 -16.10 69.65
C ARG A 57 54.34 -17.26 69.01
N SER A 58 55.59 -16.98 68.55
CA SER A 58 56.80 -17.87 68.40
C SER A 58 56.79 -19.00 67.34
N VAL A 59 57.92 -19.45 66.73
CA VAL A 59 59.37 -19.07 66.67
C VAL A 59 59.94 -19.63 65.32
N SER A 60 60.68 -18.90 64.46
CA SER A 60 62.14 -18.57 64.41
C SER A 60 63.10 -19.78 64.18
N PRO A 61 64.34 -19.64 63.61
CA PRO A 61 65.08 -18.43 63.17
C PRO A 61 65.81 -18.50 61.79
N THR A 62 66.64 -17.47 61.55
CA THR A 62 67.63 -17.14 60.46
C THR A 62 68.89 -18.05 60.41
N PRO A 63 69.92 -17.91 59.49
CA PRO A 63 70.47 -16.69 58.84
C PRO A 63 70.98 -16.77 57.37
N THR A 64 71.70 -15.70 56.96
CA THR A 64 72.41 -15.39 55.68
C THR A 64 73.96 -15.37 55.90
N PRO A 65 74.86 -14.90 55.00
CA PRO A 65 74.83 -14.58 53.55
C PRO A 65 76.00 -15.20 52.70
N GLU A 66 76.12 -14.84 51.41
CA GLU A 66 77.34 -14.37 50.67
C GLU A 66 77.61 -14.84 49.20
N THR A 67 77.89 -13.82 48.38
CA THR A 67 78.84 -13.62 47.24
C THR A 67 79.30 -14.74 46.27
N GLU A 68 79.11 -14.55 44.94
CA GLU A 68 80.18 -14.31 43.91
C GLU A 68 79.68 -14.44 42.43
N SER A 69 80.55 -14.17 41.44
CA SER A 69 80.20 -13.92 40.03
C SER A 69 81.24 -14.40 38.99
N ALA A 70 80.81 -14.99 37.86
CA ALA A 70 81.66 -15.25 36.69
C ALA A 70 80.87 -15.43 35.37
N ASN A 71 81.55 -15.34 34.22
CA ASN A 71 81.01 -15.52 32.86
C ASN A 71 81.35 -16.91 32.29
N LEU A 72 80.51 -17.51 31.40
CA LEU A 72 80.93 -17.94 30.04
C LEU A 72 79.83 -18.53 29.11
N MET A 73 79.95 -18.20 27.81
CA MET A 73 79.72 -18.99 26.58
C MET A 73 78.38 -19.69 26.18
N MET A 74 78.16 -19.65 24.85
CA MET A 74 77.23 -20.43 24.00
C MET A 74 77.90 -21.75 23.49
N PRO A 75 77.30 -22.56 22.56
CA PRO A 75 75.99 -23.24 22.54
C PRO A 75 76.11 -24.73 22.08
N THR A 76 75.01 -25.52 21.98
CA THR A 76 74.95 -26.59 20.94
C THR A 76 73.57 -27.14 20.50
N ARG A 77 73.48 -27.35 19.18
CA ARG A 77 72.62 -28.20 18.30
C ARG A 77 71.23 -28.77 18.71
N ARG A 78 70.30 -28.51 17.77
CA ARG A 78 68.94 -29.04 17.53
C ARG A 78 68.80 -30.57 17.43
N SER A 79 67.58 -31.07 17.70
CA SER A 79 66.93 -32.14 16.89
C SER A 79 65.42 -31.85 16.70
N PHE A 80 64.66 -32.73 16.03
CA PHE A 80 63.35 -32.40 15.41
C PHE A 80 62.11 -32.62 16.30
N GLY A 81 61.15 -31.68 16.22
CA GLY A 81 59.78 -31.82 16.74
C GLY A 81 58.72 -31.49 15.68
N ARG A 82 57.69 -32.34 15.53
CA ARG A 82 56.72 -32.29 14.40
C ARG A 82 55.77 -31.07 14.44
N LEU A 83 55.73 -30.27 13.38
CA LEU A 83 54.68 -29.25 13.18
C LEU A 83 53.31 -29.91 12.92
N ARG A 84 52.29 -29.57 13.73
CA ARG A 84 50.88 -29.83 13.41
C ARG A 84 50.35 -28.80 12.41
N ARG A 85 49.97 -29.23 11.20
CA ARG A 85 49.42 -28.34 10.14
C ARG A 85 48.03 -27.77 10.52
N PRO A 86 47.70 -26.51 10.14
CA PRO A 86 46.54 -25.76 10.66
C PRO A 86 45.19 -26.07 9.97
N VAL A 87 44.88 -27.35 9.70
CA VAL A 87 43.72 -27.75 8.87
C VAL A 87 42.37 -27.38 9.52
N ARG A 88 42.23 -27.55 10.85
CA ARG A 88 40.96 -27.37 11.59
C ARG A 88 40.36 -25.95 11.56
N ARG A 89 41.12 -24.90 11.19
CA ARG A 89 40.59 -23.53 11.16
C ARG A 89 39.78 -23.25 9.88
N ARG A 90 40.26 -23.75 8.72
CA ARG A 90 39.55 -23.60 7.43
C ARG A 90 38.21 -24.34 7.42
N THR A 91 38.14 -25.57 7.94
CA THR A 91 36.87 -26.33 7.99
C THR A 91 35.79 -25.65 8.84
N ARG A 92 36.17 -25.00 9.94
CA ARG A 92 35.23 -24.23 10.78
C ARG A 92 34.72 -22.97 10.08
N ILE A 93 35.57 -22.29 9.30
CA ILE A 93 35.16 -21.14 8.49
C ILE A 93 34.19 -21.59 7.39
N TRP A 94 34.48 -22.67 6.67
CA TRP A 94 33.58 -23.21 5.65
C TRP A 94 32.24 -23.71 6.22
N LEU A 95 32.23 -24.34 7.40
CA LEU A 95 30.99 -24.70 8.10
C LEU A 95 30.17 -23.47 8.52
N PHE A 96 30.83 -22.42 9.00
CA PHE A 96 30.17 -21.16 9.37
C PHE A 96 29.60 -20.41 8.15
N LEU A 97 30.36 -20.34 7.05
CA LEU A 97 29.90 -19.77 5.78
C LEU A 97 28.75 -20.60 5.17
N SER A 98 28.80 -21.93 5.28
CA SER A 98 27.71 -22.81 4.84
C SER A 98 26.44 -22.62 5.69
N LEU A 99 26.58 -22.46 7.01
CA LEU A 99 25.46 -22.12 7.91
C LEU A 99 24.88 -20.73 7.60
N LEU A 100 25.71 -19.72 7.35
CA LEU A 100 25.24 -18.39 6.94
C LEU A 100 24.55 -18.42 5.57
N LEU A 101 25.09 -19.15 4.59
CA LEU A 101 24.46 -19.32 3.28
C LEU A 101 23.14 -20.09 3.38
N THR A 102 23.07 -21.13 4.21
CA THR A 102 21.84 -21.89 4.46
C THR A 102 20.78 -21.03 5.17
N ALA A 103 21.19 -20.25 6.16
CA ALA A 103 20.30 -19.30 6.83
C ALA A 103 19.82 -18.19 5.89
N PHE A 104 20.69 -17.67 5.01
CA PHE A 104 20.33 -16.71 3.97
C PHE A 104 19.35 -17.30 2.94
N ILE A 105 19.56 -18.56 2.51
CA ILE A 105 18.62 -19.27 1.61
C ILE A 105 17.28 -19.54 2.31
N LEU A 106 17.27 -19.88 3.60
CA LEU A 106 16.05 -20.03 4.39
C LEU A 106 15.31 -18.69 4.54
N GLU A 107 16.03 -17.61 4.82
CA GLU A 107 15.46 -16.26 4.89
C GLU A 107 14.85 -15.85 3.54
N LEU A 108 15.57 -16.08 2.43
CA LEU A 108 15.12 -15.89 1.04
C LEU A 108 14.00 -16.87 0.61
N ALA A 109 13.75 -17.92 1.39
CA ALA A 109 12.64 -18.85 1.18
C ALA A 109 11.34 -18.38 1.86
N THR A 110 11.39 -17.43 2.80
CA THR A 110 10.18 -16.90 3.44
C THR A 110 9.29 -16.13 2.44
N ARG A 111 7.97 -16.17 2.64
CA ARG A 111 7.00 -15.46 1.78
C ARG A 111 7.21 -13.94 1.81
N SER A 112 7.71 -13.40 2.93
CA SER A 112 7.97 -11.97 3.12
C SER A 112 9.17 -11.48 2.30
N SER A 113 10.33 -12.14 2.41
CA SER A 113 11.55 -11.75 1.70
C SER A 113 11.39 -11.90 0.18
N ARG A 114 10.68 -12.94 -0.29
CA ARG A 114 10.34 -13.14 -1.70
C ARG A 114 9.53 -11.97 -2.27
N ASN A 115 8.48 -11.55 -1.56
CA ASN A 115 7.67 -10.41 -1.97
C ASN A 115 8.50 -9.11 -1.99
N ALA A 116 9.34 -8.89 -0.97
CA ALA A 116 10.24 -7.73 -0.92
C ALA A 116 11.27 -7.72 -2.07
N LEU A 117 11.84 -8.88 -2.41
CA LEU A 117 12.78 -9.04 -3.52
C LEU A 117 12.11 -8.78 -4.88
N VAL A 118 10.91 -9.34 -5.10
CA VAL A 118 10.17 -9.14 -6.36
C VAL A 118 9.80 -7.65 -6.56
N ASP A 119 9.37 -6.95 -5.51
CA ASP A 119 9.07 -5.51 -5.62
C ASP A 119 10.32 -4.65 -5.76
N LEU A 120 11.45 -5.05 -5.16
CA LEU A 120 12.75 -4.40 -5.38
C LEU A 120 13.20 -4.55 -6.83
N LEU A 121 13.10 -5.76 -7.40
CA LEU A 121 13.42 -6.05 -8.80
C LEU A 121 12.48 -5.30 -9.76
N TYR A 122 11.19 -5.23 -9.47
CA TYR A 122 10.21 -4.48 -10.26
C TYR A 122 10.55 -2.97 -10.29
N LEU A 123 10.78 -2.35 -9.13
CA LEU A 123 11.15 -0.93 -9.06
C LEU A 123 12.54 -0.65 -9.63
N PHE A 124 13.49 -1.58 -9.50
CA PHE A 124 14.81 -1.46 -10.12
C PHE A 124 14.69 -1.52 -11.64
N HIS A 125 13.92 -2.47 -12.19
CA HIS A 125 13.66 -2.57 -13.62
C HIS A 125 12.98 -1.32 -14.17
N PHE A 126 11.91 -0.82 -13.52
CA PHE A 126 11.26 0.44 -13.91
C PHE A 126 12.25 1.61 -13.92
N LYS A 127 13.02 1.83 -12.83
CA LYS A 127 13.96 2.95 -12.76
C LYS A 127 15.05 2.84 -13.82
N LEU A 128 15.54 1.63 -14.08
CA LEU A 128 16.58 1.38 -15.08
C LEU A 128 16.06 1.53 -16.51
N LEU A 129 14.82 1.11 -16.79
CA LEU A 129 14.14 1.30 -18.08
C LEU A 129 13.85 2.78 -18.35
N ASN A 130 13.31 3.50 -17.36
CA ASN A 130 13.07 4.93 -17.48
C ASN A 130 14.39 5.70 -17.69
N ARG A 131 15.45 5.33 -16.96
CA ARG A 131 16.78 5.93 -17.13
C ARG A 131 17.39 5.63 -18.50
N ALA A 132 17.21 4.41 -19.01
CA ALA A 132 17.65 4.02 -20.35
C ALA A 132 16.96 4.85 -21.46
N TYR A 133 15.68 5.21 -21.27
CA TYR A 133 14.97 6.11 -22.18
C TYR A 133 15.45 7.58 -22.08
N GLU A 134 15.76 8.09 -20.90
CA GLU A 134 16.29 9.45 -20.67
C GLU A 134 17.73 9.61 -21.20
N GLU A 135 18.62 8.66 -20.90
CA GLU A 135 20.00 8.64 -21.41
C GLU A 135 20.12 8.06 -22.85
N ARG A 136 18.99 7.74 -23.49
CA ARG A 136 18.91 7.24 -24.89
C ARG A 136 19.88 6.09 -25.17
N TRP A 137 19.76 5.02 -24.38
CA TRP A 137 20.55 3.78 -24.46
C TRP A 137 20.28 2.97 -25.74
N THR A 138 20.71 3.50 -26.89
CA THR A 138 20.48 2.95 -28.24
C THR A 138 21.29 1.69 -28.57
N SER A 139 22.37 1.42 -27.82
CA SER A 139 23.31 0.31 -28.08
C SER A 139 22.62 -1.06 -28.08
N TRP A 140 22.99 -1.92 -29.03
CA TRP A 140 22.43 -3.26 -29.16
C TRP A 140 22.72 -4.16 -27.95
N LEU A 141 23.78 -3.88 -27.17
CA LEU A 141 24.07 -4.60 -25.91
C LEU A 141 22.93 -4.55 -24.89
N TRP A 142 22.07 -3.53 -24.95
CA TRP A 142 20.93 -3.38 -24.03
C TRP A 142 19.68 -4.14 -24.46
N TRP A 143 19.67 -4.71 -25.68
CA TRP A 143 18.54 -5.47 -26.22
C TRP A 143 18.19 -6.72 -25.39
N PRO A 144 19.14 -7.60 -24.99
CA PRO A 144 18.82 -8.85 -24.28
C PRO A 144 18.21 -8.65 -22.89
N VAL A 145 18.29 -7.44 -22.33
CA VAL A 145 17.76 -7.06 -21.02
C VAL A 145 16.57 -6.10 -21.10
N GLY A 146 16.09 -5.80 -22.32
CA GLY A 146 14.92 -4.93 -22.55
C GLY A 146 15.18 -3.43 -22.33
N LEU A 147 16.44 -3.00 -22.19
CA LEU A 147 16.83 -1.63 -21.84
C LEU A 147 17.27 -0.79 -23.06
N ARG A 148 16.91 -1.22 -24.28
CA ARG A 148 17.37 -0.56 -25.50
C ARG A 148 16.40 0.53 -25.97
N ALA A 149 16.72 1.78 -25.65
CA ALA A 149 15.95 2.95 -26.06
C ALA A 149 16.33 3.39 -27.49
N VAL A 150 15.56 2.95 -28.49
CA VAL A 150 15.57 3.47 -29.86
C VAL A 150 14.57 4.62 -30.05
N SER A 151 14.50 5.26 -31.21
CA SER A 151 13.44 6.20 -31.58
C SER A 151 12.06 5.53 -31.62
N CYS A 152 10.99 6.31 -31.38
CA CYS A 152 9.60 5.82 -31.32
C CYS A 152 9.37 4.62 -30.37
N ALA A 153 10.24 4.40 -29.39
CA ALA A 153 10.14 3.27 -28.48
C ALA A 153 9.03 3.49 -27.44
N LEU A 154 8.25 2.42 -27.21
CA LEU A 154 7.05 2.43 -26.38
C LEU A 154 7.40 2.51 -24.89
N ARG A 155 7.22 3.70 -24.30
CA ARG A 155 7.46 3.98 -22.87
C ARG A 155 6.33 3.40 -22.02
N LYS A 156 5.07 3.69 -22.35
CA LYS A 156 3.86 3.08 -21.73
C LYS A 156 3.15 2.21 -22.77
N GLU A 157 2.77 0.99 -22.38
CA GLU A 157 1.87 0.15 -23.21
C GLU A 157 0.49 0.81 -23.34
N PRO A 158 -0.32 0.45 -24.36
CA PRO A 158 -1.67 0.98 -24.50
C PRO A 158 -2.61 0.63 -23.33
N ILE A 159 -3.48 1.56 -22.95
CA ILE A 159 -4.66 1.29 -22.11
C ILE A 159 -5.94 1.65 -22.89
N VAL A 160 -6.96 0.80 -22.77
CA VAL A 160 -8.27 0.98 -23.42
C VAL A 160 -9.25 1.65 -22.44
N PHE A 161 -9.50 2.95 -22.59
CA PHE A 161 -10.46 3.69 -21.77
C PHE A 161 -11.85 3.73 -22.40
N VAL A 162 -12.89 3.40 -21.64
CA VAL A 162 -14.28 3.59 -22.04
C VAL A 162 -14.59 5.10 -22.15
N ARG A 163 -15.25 5.52 -23.23
CA ARG A 163 -15.79 6.87 -23.39
C ARG A 163 -17.31 6.92 -23.30
N ASP A 164 -17.99 5.97 -23.91
CA ASP A 164 -19.44 5.76 -23.80
C ASP A 164 -19.81 4.36 -24.32
N GLU A 165 -21.07 4.16 -24.72
CA GLU A 165 -21.60 2.91 -25.28
C GLU A 165 -21.00 2.50 -26.63
N GLN A 166 -20.45 3.43 -27.41
CA GLN A 166 -19.96 3.19 -28.77
C GLN A 166 -18.52 3.67 -29.01
N ARG A 167 -17.84 4.21 -27.99
CA ARG A 167 -16.48 4.78 -28.14
C ARG A 167 -15.51 4.32 -27.04
N VAL A 168 -14.27 4.06 -27.45
CA VAL A 168 -13.10 3.94 -26.54
C VAL A 168 -11.94 4.82 -26.99
N ALA A 169 -11.11 5.23 -26.05
CA ALA A 169 -9.82 5.88 -26.31
C ALA A 169 -8.69 4.90 -25.97
N ILE A 170 -7.85 4.55 -26.94
CA ILE A 170 -6.65 3.73 -26.75
C ILE A 170 -5.46 4.68 -26.60
N VAL A 171 -4.77 4.63 -25.46
CA VAL A 171 -3.78 5.65 -25.04
C VAL A 171 -2.44 5.02 -24.73
N TRP A 172 -1.34 5.52 -25.32
CA TRP A 172 0.02 5.03 -25.08
C TRP A 172 1.08 6.16 -25.07
N GLU A 173 2.28 5.90 -24.56
CA GLU A 173 3.39 6.89 -24.55
C GLU A 173 4.63 6.35 -25.28
N THR A 174 5.27 7.20 -26.09
CA THR A 174 6.56 6.93 -26.74
C THR A 174 7.60 7.98 -26.36
N ASN A 175 8.89 7.68 -26.62
CA ASN A 175 9.90 8.73 -26.74
C ASN A 175 9.86 9.36 -28.14
N THR A 176 10.63 10.44 -28.33
CA THR A 176 10.69 11.22 -29.57
C THR A 176 10.91 10.32 -30.80
N CYS A 177 10.05 10.52 -31.80
CA CYS A 177 10.20 9.91 -33.13
C CYS A 177 11.18 10.69 -34.02
N ALA A 178 11.65 10.05 -35.09
CA ALA A 178 12.29 10.75 -36.20
C ALA A 178 11.22 11.23 -37.20
N ASP A 179 11.52 12.24 -38.01
CA ASP A 179 10.57 12.87 -38.95
C ASP A 179 9.97 11.88 -39.98
N ASP A 180 10.62 10.74 -40.18
CA ASP A 180 10.21 9.67 -41.09
C ASP A 180 9.62 8.42 -40.38
N GLU A 181 9.37 8.49 -39.07
CA GLU A 181 8.80 7.41 -38.24
C GLU A 181 7.52 7.86 -37.51
N ASN A 182 6.43 7.09 -37.66
CA ASN A 182 5.12 7.41 -37.07
C ASN A 182 4.41 6.16 -36.52
N TRP A 183 3.69 6.32 -35.40
CA TRP A 183 2.77 5.31 -34.90
C TRP A 183 1.36 5.54 -35.44
N GLU A 184 0.79 4.50 -36.03
CA GLU A 184 -0.60 4.41 -36.48
C GLU A 184 -1.34 3.39 -35.62
N LEU A 185 -2.68 3.47 -35.58
CA LEU A 185 -3.52 2.42 -35.05
C LEU A 185 -4.55 2.00 -36.09
N GLN A 186 -4.67 0.68 -36.29
CA GLN A 186 -5.71 0.05 -37.10
C GLN A 186 -6.47 -0.98 -36.26
N TRP A 187 -7.76 -1.15 -36.47
CA TRP A 187 -8.61 -2.04 -35.67
C TRP A 187 -9.64 -2.79 -36.51
N ARG A 188 -10.25 -3.84 -35.94
CA ARG A 188 -11.34 -4.59 -36.54
C ARG A 188 -12.21 -5.29 -35.51
N THR A 189 -13.47 -5.54 -35.86
CA THR A 189 -14.36 -6.42 -35.08
C THR A 189 -14.21 -7.89 -35.52
N HIS A 190 -14.25 -8.80 -34.55
CA HIS A 190 -14.38 -10.24 -34.76
C HIS A 190 -15.70 -10.73 -34.16
N ALA A 191 -16.52 -11.38 -34.98
CA ALA A 191 -17.80 -11.98 -34.56
C ALA A 191 -17.64 -13.16 -33.58
N THR A 192 -16.44 -13.71 -33.41
CA THR A 192 -16.14 -14.71 -32.39
C THR A 192 -14.80 -14.41 -31.71
N TYR A 193 -14.81 -14.26 -30.39
CA TYR A 193 -13.57 -14.22 -29.60
C TYR A 193 -12.94 -15.62 -29.62
N ARG A 194 -11.99 -15.86 -30.53
CA ARG A 194 -11.06 -17.00 -30.44
C ARG A 194 -9.87 -16.55 -29.61
N GLY A 195 -9.62 -17.24 -28.48
CA GLY A 195 -8.50 -16.90 -27.59
C GLY A 195 -7.16 -16.94 -28.31
N ALA A 196 -6.25 -16.03 -27.96
CA ALA A 196 -4.94 -15.87 -28.58
C ALA A 196 -4.11 -17.18 -28.49
N GLY A 197 -4.17 -17.99 -29.56
CA GLY A 197 -3.74 -19.39 -29.50
C GLY A 197 -3.85 -20.13 -30.84
N GLY A 198 -3.63 -19.44 -31.96
CA GLY A 198 -3.59 -20.07 -33.28
C GLY A 198 -3.33 -19.06 -34.40
N GLY A 199 -2.32 -19.30 -35.23
CA GLY A 199 -2.00 -18.44 -36.38
C GLY A 199 -3.00 -18.63 -37.53
N GLY A 200 -4.05 -17.81 -37.57
CA GLY A 200 -5.05 -17.79 -38.65
C GLY A 200 -5.38 -16.36 -39.08
N ALA A 201 -5.57 -16.16 -40.39
CA ALA A 201 -5.86 -14.87 -41.02
C ALA A 201 -4.83 -13.75 -40.74
N THR A 202 -3.70 -13.80 -41.46
CA THR A 202 -2.72 -12.70 -41.57
C THR A 202 -3.24 -11.48 -42.32
N ASP A 203 -4.42 -11.55 -42.93
CA ASP A 203 -4.98 -10.55 -43.83
C ASP A 203 -5.73 -9.46 -43.06
N TRP A 204 -5.27 -8.21 -43.19
CA TRP A 204 -5.80 -7.01 -42.51
C TRP A 204 -6.53 -6.05 -43.46
N ARG A 205 -7.00 -6.54 -44.63
CA ARG A 205 -7.65 -5.72 -45.67
C ARG A 205 -8.97 -5.05 -45.26
N HIS A 206 -9.60 -5.56 -44.21
CA HIS A 206 -10.86 -5.05 -43.64
C HIS A 206 -10.65 -4.44 -42.25
N ALA A 207 -9.45 -3.93 -41.97
CA ALA A 207 -9.18 -3.16 -40.76
C ALA A 207 -9.32 -1.66 -41.04
N GLU A 208 -9.89 -0.94 -40.09
CA GLU A 208 -10.11 0.49 -40.16
C GLU A 208 -8.94 1.23 -39.52
N SER A 209 -8.36 2.18 -40.24
CA SER A 209 -7.31 3.07 -39.74
C SER A 209 -7.92 4.26 -39.00
N VAL A 210 -7.42 4.54 -37.79
CA VAL A 210 -7.94 5.61 -36.92
C VAL A 210 -6.96 6.79 -36.87
N SER A 211 -7.49 8.01 -36.82
CA SER A 211 -6.70 9.22 -36.57
C SER A 211 -6.08 9.18 -35.17
N VAL A 212 -4.75 9.17 -35.11
CA VAL A 212 -4.00 9.18 -33.84
C VAL A 212 -3.67 10.62 -33.45
N GLU A 213 -4.37 11.15 -32.45
CA GLU A 213 -3.99 12.40 -31.80
C GLU A 213 -2.69 12.20 -31.04
N THR A 214 -1.78 13.18 -31.11
CA THR A 214 -0.48 13.11 -30.44
C THR A 214 -0.25 14.40 -29.65
N ILE A 215 -0.24 14.27 -28.33
CA ILE A 215 -0.03 15.35 -27.37
C ILE A 215 1.39 15.21 -26.79
N GLN A 216 2.16 16.30 -26.84
CA GLN A 216 3.42 16.40 -26.09
C GLN A 216 3.10 17.00 -24.70
N PRO A 217 3.28 16.27 -23.58
CA PRO A 217 3.07 16.83 -22.25
C PRO A 217 4.07 17.96 -21.96
N ALA A 218 3.67 18.96 -21.18
CA ALA A 218 4.51 20.10 -20.85
C ALA A 218 5.61 19.71 -19.84
N THR A 219 6.82 19.42 -20.33
CA THR A 219 7.97 19.05 -19.49
C THR A 219 8.93 20.22 -19.25
N SER A 220 9.43 20.34 -18.02
CA SER A 220 10.58 21.20 -17.69
C SER A 220 11.93 20.63 -18.13
N THR A 221 11.95 19.40 -18.65
CA THR A 221 13.11 18.69 -19.19
C THR A 221 13.00 18.52 -20.71
N ALA A 222 14.16 18.49 -21.40
CA ALA A 222 14.27 18.48 -22.86
C ALA A 222 14.00 17.10 -23.53
N ASP A 223 13.38 16.16 -22.83
CA ASP A 223 13.00 14.86 -23.39
C ASP A 223 11.53 14.89 -23.83
N ALA A 224 11.31 15.16 -25.12
CA ALA A 224 9.99 15.19 -25.74
C ALA A 224 9.34 13.80 -25.76
N ARG A 225 8.59 13.49 -24.69
CA ARG A 225 7.67 12.34 -24.61
C ARG A 225 6.42 12.67 -25.43
N HIS A 226 5.87 11.66 -26.10
CA HIS A 226 4.68 11.82 -26.93
C HIS A 226 3.61 10.87 -26.42
N VAL A 227 2.46 11.41 -26.00
CA VAL A 227 1.29 10.63 -25.59
C VAL A 227 0.34 10.60 -26.77
N HIS A 228 0.01 9.40 -27.23
CA HIS A 228 -0.83 9.16 -28.38
C HIS A 228 -2.19 8.67 -27.91
N THR A 229 -3.27 9.19 -28.52
CA THR A 229 -4.64 8.73 -28.29
C THR A 229 -5.29 8.40 -29.63
N ALA A 230 -5.88 7.21 -29.73
CA ALA A 230 -6.70 6.80 -30.86
C ALA A 230 -8.13 6.56 -30.40
N HIS A 231 -9.09 7.28 -30.98
CA HIS A 231 -10.51 7.13 -30.69
C HIS A 231 -11.14 6.10 -31.63
N LEU A 232 -11.48 4.92 -31.11
CA LEU A 232 -12.33 3.97 -31.83
C LEU A 232 -13.78 4.39 -31.61
N VAL A 233 -14.55 4.44 -32.69
CA VAL A 233 -15.93 4.92 -32.72
C VAL A 233 -16.86 3.88 -33.35
N ASP A 234 -18.17 4.14 -33.29
CA ASP A 234 -19.22 3.29 -33.87
C ASP A 234 -19.14 1.81 -33.46
N LEU A 235 -18.70 1.53 -32.23
CA LEU A 235 -18.48 0.17 -31.73
C LEU A 235 -19.79 -0.62 -31.59
N GLN A 236 -20.12 -1.41 -32.61
CA GLN A 236 -21.35 -2.19 -32.67
C GLN A 236 -21.27 -3.52 -31.91
N SER A 237 -22.25 -3.75 -31.02
CA SER A 237 -22.66 -5.04 -30.46
C SER A 237 -21.58 -5.84 -29.66
N PRO A 238 -21.95 -6.94 -28.97
CA PRO A 238 -20.99 -7.77 -28.27
C PRO A 238 -20.02 -8.42 -29.25
N SER A 239 -18.76 -7.99 -29.20
CA SER A 239 -17.76 -8.32 -30.21
C SER A 239 -16.37 -8.41 -29.59
N ALA A 240 -15.47 -9.12 -30.27
CA ALA A 240 -14.05 -9.08 -29.96
C ALA A 240 -13.41 -7.96 -30.80
N ILE A 241 -12.94 -6.89 -30.16
CA ILE A 241 -12.21 -5.83 -30.86
C ILE A 241 -10.73 -6.21 -30.85
N GLU A 242 -10.18 -6.45 -32.04
CA GLU A 242 -8.73 -6.62 -32.25
C GLU A 242 -8.14 -5.30 -32.74
N TYR A 243 -7.10 -4.81 -32.08
CA TYR A 243 -6.41 -3.58 -32.48
C TYR A 243 -4.91 -3.81 -32.62
N GLU A 244 -4.30 -3.11 -33.57
CA GLU A 244 -2.89 -3.18 -33.91
C GLU A 244 -2.26 -1.80 -33.92
N LEU A 245 -1.29 -1.57 -33.02
CA LEU A 245 -0.40 -0.42 -33.09
C LEU A 245 0.69 -0.73 -34.11
N VAL A 246 0.85 0.11 -35.13
CA VAL A 246 1.80 -0.06 -36.23
C VAL A 246 2.80 1.10 -36.21
N LEU A 247 4.07 0.81 -35.96
CA LEU A 247 5.16 1.76 -36.18
C LEU A 247 5.62 1.63 -37.63
N ARG A 248 5.45 2.69 -38.44
CA ARG A 248 6.06 2.79 -39.76
C ARG A 248 7.34 3.60 -39.73
N SER A 249 8.20 3.35 -40.71
CA SER A 249 9.31 4.21 -41.10
C SER A 249 9.40 4.23 -42.63
N ARG A 250 9.33 5.41 -43.25
CA ARG A 250 9.29 5.57 -44.72
C ARG A 250 8.24 4.66 -45.38
N GLY A 251 7.04 4.60 -44.78
CA GLY A 251 5.92 3.75 -45.20
C GLY A 251 6.06 2.25 -44.91
N ARG A 252 7.25 1.75 -44.51
CA ARG A 252 7.47 0.34 -44.16
C ARG A 252 7.19 0.09 -42.68
N VAL A 253 6.49 -0.99 -42.36
CA VAL A 253 6.28 -1.41 -40.96
C VAL A 253 7.62 -1.81 -40.33
N ARG A 254 7.98 -1.15 -39.22
CA ARG A 254 9.16 -1.47 -38.38
C ARG A 254 8.81 -2.41 -37.23
N ARG A 255 7.63 -2.22 -36.63
CA ARG A 255 7.10 -2.98 -35.50
C ARG A 255 5.58 -2.95 -35.58
N SER A 256 4.92 -4.03 -35.17
CA SER A 256 3.53 -3.95 -34.76
C SER A 256 3.31 -4.65 -33.41
N ILE A 257 2.20 -4.32 -32.75
CA ILE A 257 1.78 -4.86 -31.47
C ILE A 257 0.27 -5.06 -31.55
N ARG A 258 -0.23 -6.25 -31.20
CA ARG A 258 -1.65 -6.62 -31.32
C ARG A 258 -2.23 -7.00 -29.97
N HIS A 259 -3.46 -6.57 -29.72
CA HIS A 259 -4.25 -6.94 -28.54
C HIS A 259 -5.71 -7.17 -28.93
N THR A 260 -6.46 -7.86 -28.06
CA THR A 260 -7.89 -8.12 -28.28
C THR A 260 -8.65 -7.95 -26.98
N PHE A 261 -9.65 -7.07 -26.95
CA PHE A 261 -10.53 -6.84 -25.79
C PHE A 261 -11.99 -7.19 -26.13
N PRO A 262 -12.79 -7.62 -25.14
CA PRO A 262 -14.23 -7.79 -25.33
C PRO A 262 -14.93 -6.42 -25.27
N TRP A 263 -15.78 -6.16 -26.25
CA TRP A 263 -16.85 -5.16 -26.11
C TRP A 263 -18.13 -5.91 -25.72
N THR A 264 -18.81 -5.47 -24.66
CA THR A 264 -20.02 -6.14 -24.15
C THR A 264 -21.29 -5.32 -24.29
N TYR A 265 -21.20 -4.11 -24.85
CA TYR A 265 -22.36 -3.27 -25.12
C TYR A 265 -23.32 -3.96 -26.12
N SER A 266 -24.62 -3.95 -25.79
CA SER A 266 -25.68 -4.33 -26.71
C SER A 266 -27.00 -3.67 -26.36
N ALA A 267 -27.67 -3.11 -27.37
CA ALA A 267 -29.09 -2.77 -27.29
C ALA A 267 -30.00 -4.02 -27.38
N ASN A 268 -29.52 -5.10 -28.03
CA ASN A 268 -30.36 -6.20 -28.50
C ASN A 268 -30.10 -7.56 -27.81
N GLU A 269 -28.90 -7.77 -27.26
CA GLU A 269 -28.52 -9.05 -26.62
C GLU A 269 -28.59 -9.00 -25.10
N ILE A 270 -28.79 -10.18 -24.50
CA ILE A 270 -28.92 -10.39 -23.04
C ILE A 270 -27.72 -11.21 -22.52
N ARG A 271 -26.51 -10.84 -22.95
CA ARG A 271 -25.24 -11.48 -22.57
C ARG A 271 -24.12 -10.46 -22.35
N PRO A 272 -23.06 -10.80 -21.57
CA PRO A 272 -22.87 -12.07 -20.84
C PRO A 272 -23.86 -12.23 -19.67
N GLU A 273 -24.21 -13.48 -19.35
CA GLU A 273 -25.14 -13.82 -18.26
C GLU A 273 -24.60 -13.43 -16.87
N THR A 274 -23.28 -13.27 -16.77
CA THR A 274 -22.61 -12.68 -15.60
C THR A 274 -21.52 -11.73 -16.05
N LEU A 275 -21.62 -10.47 -15.65
CA LEU A 275 -20.52 -9.51 -15.76
C LEU A 275 -19.59 -9.65 -14.55
N HIS A 276 -18.30 -9.41 -14.81
CA HIS A 276 -17.25 -9.46 -13.80
C HIS A 276 -16.44 -8.18 -13.87
N ILE A 277 -16.54 -7.37 -12.84
CA ILE A 277 -16.01 -6.00 -12.79
C ILE A 277 -15.02 -5.91 -11.64
N ALA A 278 -13.78 -5.54 -11.94
CA ALA A 278 -12.73 -5.31 -10.95
C ALA A 278 -12.75 -3.85 -10.53
N CYS A 279 -12.98 -3.56 -9.25
CA CYS A 279 -13.19 -2.22 -8.73
C CYS A 279 -12.01 -1.77 -7.86
N PHE A 280 -11.46 -0.59 -8.16
CA PHE A 280 -10.32 0.00 -7.45
C PHE A 280 -10.54 1.49 -7.18
N ALA A 281 -9.81 2.04 -6.22
CA ALA A 281 -9.75 3.46 -5.91
C ALA A 281 -8.46 3.77 -5.15
N ASP A 282 -7.98 5.02 -5.28
CA ASP A 282 -6.92 5.61 -4.45
C ASP A 282 -5.64 4.74 -4.44
N ASN A 283 -5.08 4.50 -5.63
CA ASN A 283 -3.90 3.66 -5.83
C ASN A 283 -2.57 4.39 -5.70
N GLN A 284 -2.59 5.73 -5.60
CA GLN A 284 -1.48 6.63 -5.89
C GLN A 284 -0.33 6.62 -4.86
N PHE A 285 -0.58 6.16 -3.64
CA PHE A 285 0.40 6.26 -2.55
C PHE A 285 1.52 5.21 -2.57
N ASN A 286 1.26 4.00 -3.08
CA ASN A 286 2.23 2.90 -3.04
C ASN A 286 1.97 1.84 -4.11
N VAL A 287 2.61 2.04 -5.27
CA VAL A 287 2.75 1.04 -6.35
C VAL A 287 2.99 -0.40 -5.87
N ARG A 288 3.77 -0.64 -4.79
CA ARG A 288 4.00 -2.01 -4.31
C ARG A 288 2.74 -2.64 -3.73
N THR A 289 1.95 -1.87 -2.98
CA THR A 289 0.70 -2.34 -2.40
C THR A 289 -0.32 -2.61 -3.50
N PHE A 290 -0.53 -1.63 -4.39
CA PHE A 290 -1.46 -1.76 -5.51
C PHE A 290 -1.09 -2.94 -6.44
N ARG A 291 0.19 -3.05 -6.82
CA ARG A 291 0.71 -4.18 -7.61
C ARG A 291 0.48 -5.53 -6.92
N ARG A 292 0.69 -5.64 -5.60
CA ARG A 292 0.41 -6.88 -4.86
C ARG A 292 -1.08 -7.22 -4.86
N ILE A 293 -1.97 -6.22 -4.71
CA ILE A 293 -3.42 -6.40 -4.77
C ILE A 293 -3.84 -6.86 -6.17
N LEU A 294 -3.37 -6.22 -7.23
CA LEU A 294 -3.61 -6.61 -8.63
C LEU A 294 -3.10 -8.04 -8.92
N VAL A 295 -1.84 -8.34 -8.59
CA VAL A 295 -1.26 -9.68 -8.82
C VAL A 295 -2.02 -10.74 -8.03
N SER A 296 -2.39 -10.48 -6.78
CA SER A 296 -3.11 -11.44 -5.94
C SER A 296 -4.54 -11.68 -6.45
N SER A 297 -5.30 -10.62 -6.71
CA SER A 297 -6.68 -10.71 -7.22
C SER A 297 -6.76 -11.35 -8.60
N MET A 298 -5.97 -10.88 -9.57
CA MET A 298 -5.99 -11.39 -10.95
C MET A 298 -5.45 -12.82 -11.05
N THR A 299 -4.44 -13.19 -10.26
CA THR A 299 -3.96 -14.59 -10.20
C THR A 299 -4.99 -15.51 -9.54
N THR A 300 -5.68 -15.04 -8.50
CA THR A 300 -6.75 -15.79 -7.83
C THR A 300 -7.92 -16.01 -8.79
N PHE A 301 -8.34 -14.96 -9.49
CA PHE A 301 -9.40 -15.03 -10.49
C PHE A 301 -9.05 -15.96 -11.66
N ALA A 302 -7.88 -15.80 -12.29
CA ALA A 302 -7.43 -16.62 -13.42
C ALA A 302 -7.25 -18.12 -13.10
N ARG A 303 -7.20 -18.47 -11.80
CA ARG A 303 -7.09 -19.85 -11.29
C ARG A 303 -8.41 -20.46 -10.85
N ARG A 304 -9.45 -19.67 -10.56
CA ARG A 304 -10.75 -20.20 -10.07
C ARG A 304 -11.46 -20.98 -11.15
N THR A 305 -12.09 -22.08 -10.74
CA THR A 305 -12.75 -23.09 -11.60
C THR A 305 -14.16 -22.69 -12.03
N LEU A 306 -14.43 -21.38 -12.17
CA LEU A 306 -15.69 -20.89 -12.71
C LEU A 306 -15.86 -21.40 -14.16
N PRO A 307 -17.01 -22.00 -14.53
CA PRO A 307 -17.21 -22.57 -15.85
C PRO A 307 -17.01 -21.56 -16.99
N ALA A 308 -16.42 -22.03 -18.09
CA ALA A 308 -16.05 -21.20 -19.25
C ALA A 308 -17.13 -20.21 -19.73
N HIS A 309 -18.40 -20.60 -19.72
CA HIS A 309 -19.51 -19.77 -20.21
C HIS A 309 -19.75 -18.50 -19.38
N TYR A 310 -19.31 -18.42 -18.12
CA TYR A 310 -19.38 -17.21 -17.30
C TYR A 310 -18.46 -16.08 -17.79
N PHE A 311 -17.54 -16.37 -18.70
CA PHE A 311 -16.58 -15.42 -19.27
C PHE A 311 -16.56 -15.44 -20.81
N ALA A 312 -17.62 -15.97 -21.42
CA ALA A 312 -17.80 -15.99 -22.87
C ALA A 312 -18.63 -14.76 -23.27
N PRO A 313 -18.03 -13.71 -23.92
CA PRO A 313 -18.78 -12.51 -24.30
C PRO A 313 -19.94 -12.82 -25.25
N THR A 314 -19.79 -13.81 -26.14
CA THR A 314 -20.84 -14.30 -27.05
C THR A 314 -20.97 -15.83 -27.05
N PRO A 315 -22.11 -16.41 -27.46
CA PRO A 315 -22.26 -17.86 -27.61
C PRO A 315 -21.19 -18.46 -28.54
N GLY A 316 -20.57 -19.58 -28.14
CA GLY A 316 -19.52 -20.25 -28.92
C GLY A 316 -18.14 -19.56 -28.90
N SER A 317 -18.00 -18.43 -28.21
CA SER A 317 -16.70 -17.78 -28.00
C SER A 317 -15.85 -18.49 -26.93
N ALA A 318 -14.53 -18.28 -26.98
CA ALA A 318 -13.59 -18.81 -26.00
C ALA A 318 -13.67 -18.04 -24.67
N PRO A 319 -13.58 -18.71 -23.51
CA PRO A 319 -13.65 -18.06 -22.20
C PRO A 319 -12.48 -17.12 -21.95
N THR A 320 -12.77 -15.91 -21.47
CA THR A 320 -11.72 -15.01 -20.97
C THR A 320 -11.37 -15.38 -19.51
N ARG A 321 -10.07 -15.38 -19.14
CA ARG A 321 -9.64 -15.59 -17.74
C ARG A 321 -9.37 -14.26 -17.02
N ARG A 322 -10.02 -13.19 -17.46
CA ARG A 322 -9.85 -11.80 -16.98
C ARG A 322 -11.22 -11.13 -16.77
N PRO A 323 -11.34 -10.07 -15.95
CA PRO A 323 -12.59 -9.33 -15.82
C PRO A 323 -13.10 -8.83 -17.19
N HIS A 324 -14.41 -8.56 -17.26
CA HIS A 324 -15.04 -7.92 -18.41
C HIS A 324 -14.82 -6.40 -18.43
N LEU A 325 -14.61 -5.79 -17.26
CA LEU A 325 -14.41 -4.35 -17.09
C LEU A 325 -13.50 -4.09 -15.87
N VAL A 326 -12.64 -3.08 -15.95
CA VAL A 326 -12.01 -2.44 -14.79
C VAL A 326 -12.77 -1.15 -14.50
N LEU A 327 -13.16 -0.93 -13.24
CA LEU A 327 -13.82 0.27 -12.75
C LEU A 327 -12.89 0.93 -11.73
N HIS A 328 -12.50 2.18 -11.97
CA HIS A 328 -11.65 2.93 -11.06
C HIS A 328 -12.37 4.19 -10.58
N ALA A 329 -12.59 4.33 -9.27
CA ALA A 329 -13.32 5.44 -8.66
C ALA A 329 -12.40 6.62 -8.29
N GLY A 330 -11.47 6.97 -9.19
CA GLY A 330 -10.51 8.07 -9.01
C GLY A 330 -9.26 7.75 -8.18
N ASP A 331 -8.38 8.74 -8.16
CA ASP A 331 -7.07 8.80 -7.53
C ASP A 331 -6.12 7.67 -8.01
N VAL A 332 -5.79 7.76 -9.30
CA VAL A 332 -4.81 6.89 -9.98
C VAL A 332 -3.38 7.45 -9.93
N VAL A 333 -3.22 8.76 -9.74
CA VAL A 333 -1.94 9.45 -9.44
C VAL A 333 -2.12 10.43 -8.28
N GLN A 334 -1.02 11.02 -7.79
CA GLN A 334 -1.02 12.00 -6.69
C GLN A 334 -0.94 13.46 -7.21
N ASP A 335 -0.45 13.61 -8.44
CA ASP A 335 -0.18 14.85 -9.16
C ASP A 335 -0.38 14.58 -10.67
N PRO A 336 -1.35 15.24 -11.34
CA PRO A 336 -1.73 14.93 -12.72
C PRO A 336 -0.66 15.36 -13.73
N ASP A 337 0.22 16.30 -13.39
CA ASP A 337 1.34 16.72 -14.25
C ASP A 337 2.56 15.78 -14.11
N ASN A 338 2.55 14.86 -13.13
CA ASN A 338 3.67 13.98 -12.84
C ASN A 338 3.70 12.74 -13.76
N LEU A 339 4.32 12.92 -14.94
CA LEU A 339 4.47 11.88 -15.99
C LEU A 339 5.14 10.57 -15.52
N ALA A 340 5.81 10.58 -14.36
CA ALA A 340 6.39 9.39 -13.74
C ALA A 340 5.39 8.62 -12.88
N GLN A 341 4.50 9.29 -12.13
CA GLN A 341 3.42 8.64 -11.37
C GLN A 341 2.42 7.95 -12.31
N TRP A 342 2.06 8.61 -13.42
CA TRP A 342 1.28 7.99 -14.49
C TRP A 342 1.88 6.67 -14.98
N GLN A 343 3.19 6.51 -14.91
CA GLN A 343 3.82 5.22 -15.16
C GLN A 343 3.75 4.27 -13.95
N THR A 344 4.30 4.68 -12.80
CA THR A 344 4.52 3.76 -11.68
C THR A 344 3.23 3.30 -11.03
N ASP A 345 2.25 4.18 -10.94
CA ASP A 345 1.12 4.00 -10.04
C ASP A 345 -0.10 3.48 -10.83
N PHE A 346 -0.23 3.87 -12.10
CA PHE A 346 -1.34 3.43 -12.96
C PHE A 346 -0.91 2.54 -14.16
N PHE A 347 -0.12 3.05 -15.11
CA PHE A 347 0.11 2.33 -16.38
C PHE A 347 0.91 1.02 -16.23
N ASP A 348 2.13 1.03 -15.66
CA ASP A 348 2.93 -0.20 -15.55
C ASP A 348 2.26 -1.26 -14.65
N PRO A 349 1.58 -0.95 -13.51
CA PRO A 349 0.84 -1.94 -12.75
C PRO A 349 -0.24 -2.68 -13.54
N LEU A 350 -1.00 -1.98 -14.40
CA LEU A 350 -2.05 -2.56 -15.24
C LEU A 350 -1.51 -3.27 -16.49
N THR A 351 -0.35 -2.89 -17.00
CA THR A 351 0.14 -3.33 -18.33
C THR A 351 1.39 -4.21 -18.30
N ARG A 352 2.26 -4.04 -17.29
CA ARG A 352 3.55 -4.73 -17.13
C ARG A 352 3.79 -5.26 -15.70
N GLY A 353 2.81 -5.16 -14.79
CA GLY A 353 2.94 -5.44 -13.36
C GLY A 353 3.33 -6.87 -12.96
N GLY A 354 3.44 -7.80 -13.92
CA GLY A 354 3.58 -9.24 -13.68
C GLY A 354 2.23 -9.93 -13.46
N LEU A 355 1.17 -9.41 -14.08
CA LEU A 355 -0.17 -10.01 -14.11
C LEU A 355 -0.19 -11.23 -15.05
N PRO A 356 -1.12 -12.19 -14.85
CA PRO A 356 -1.23 -13.39 -15.71
C PRO A 356 -1.73 -13.09 -17.14
N PHE A 357 -2.18 -11.87 -17.41
CA PHE A 357 -2.60 -11.34 -18.70
C PHE A 357 -2.39 -9.81 -18.71
N PRO A 358 -2.25 -9.17 -19.88
CA PRO A 358 -2.07 -7.72 -20.00
C PRO A 358 -3.40 -6.98 -19.77
N LEU A 359 -3.70 -6.70 -18.50
CA LEU A 359 -5.02 -6.22 -18.03
C LEU A 359 -5.46 -4.92 -18.73
N GLY A 360 -4.61 -3.89 -18.75
CA GLY A 360 -4.94 -2.58 -19.34
C GLY A 360 -5.07 -2.58 -20.87
N GLN A 361 -4.31 -3.44 -21.56
CA GLN A 361 -4.36 -3.59 -23.01
C GLN A 361 -5.60 -4.39 -23.48
N GLU A 362 -6.10 -5.31 -22.67
CA GLU A 362 -7.10 -6.30 -23.10
C GLU A 362 -8.43 -6.26 -22.32
N THR A 363 -8.59 -5.30 -21.41
CA THR A 363 -9.82 -5.09 -20.63
C THR A 363 -10.16 -3.60 -20.62
N PRO A 364 -11.39 -3.19 -20.99
CA PRO A 364 -11.78 -1.79 -20.92
C PRO A 364 -11.70 -1.23 -19.49
N VAL A 365 -11.26 0.02 -19.38
CA VAL A 365 -11.14 0.76 -18.11
C VAL A 365 -12.16 1.90 -18.10
N LEU A 366 -13.08 1.86 -17.13
CA LEU A 366 -14.03 2.92 -16.82
C LEU A 366 -13.51 3.70 -15.61
N LEU A 367 -13.05 4.93 -15.83
CA LEU A 367 -12.34 5.76 -14.85
C LEU A 367 -13.17 7.00 -14.49
N ALA A 368 -13.53 7.15 -13.21
CA ALA A 368 -13.83 8.45 -12.62
C ALA A 368 -12.51 9.16 -12.28
N ARG A 369 -12.43 10.49 -12.39
CA ARG A 369 -11.26 11.25 -11.88
C ARG A 369 -11.43 11.56 -10.41
N GLY A 370 -10.38 11.32 -9.63
CA GLY A 370 -10.27 11.78 -8.25
C GLY A 370 -9.66 13.17 -8.14
N ASN A 371 -9.61 13.72 -6.92
CA ASN A 371 -9.06 15.07 -6.70
C ASN A 371 -7.55 15.15 -6.94
N HIS A 372 -6.83 14.02 -6.99
CA HIS A 372 -5.42 13.98 -7.37
C HIS A 372 -5.18 13.67 -8.85
N ASP A 373 -6.20 13.23 -9.60
CA ASP A 373 -6.15 13.11 -11.07
C ASP A 373 -6.68 14.35 -11.80
N TRP A 374 -7.46 15.18 -11.10
CA TRP A 374 -8.20 16.29 -11.70
C TRP A 374 -7.24 17.40 -12.18
N ASP A 375 -7.24 17.61 -13.49
CA ASP A 375 -6.45 18.65 -14.14
C ASP A 375 -7.31 19.89 -14.44
N ALA A 376 -6.73 21.08 -14.24
CA ALA A 376 -7.45 22.34 -14.41
C ALA A 376 -7.77 22.70 -15.89
N THR A 377 -7.30 21.90 -16.86
CA THR A 377 -7.55 22.10 -18.30
C THR A 377 -8.72 21.25 -18.82
N GLY A 378 -9.07 20.16 -18.11
CA GLY A 378 -10.00 19.13 -18.58
C GLY A 378 -9.41 18.16 -19.61
N GLN A 379 -8.13 18.24 -19.93
CA GLN A 379 -7.53 17.61 -21.13
C GLN A 379 -6.34 16.68 -20.81
N ASN A 380 -6.36 16.00 -19.66
CA ASN A 380 -5.29 15.07 -19.29
C ASN A 380 -5.03 13.99 -20.36
N ALA A 381 -3.83 14.02 -20.95
CA ALA A 381 -3.45 13.15 -22.05
C ALA A 381 -3.42 11.65 -21.68
N TYR A 382 -3.08 11.31 -20.42
CA TYR A 382 -2.96 9.91 -19.98
C TYR A 382 -4.30 9.22 -19.75
N THR A 383 -5.37 9.98 -19.56
CA THR A 383 -6.75 9.48 -19.55
C THR A 383 -7.42 9.59 -20.92
N GLY A 384 -6.66 9.86 -22.00
CA GLY A 384 -7.13 9.97 -23.39
C GLY A 384 -7.69 11.34 -23.77
N GLY A 385 -7.22 12.41 -23.13
CA GLY A 385 -7.81 13.74 -23.23
C GLY A 385 -9.10 13.87 -22.42
N GLY A 386 -9.81 14.98 -22.63
CA GLY A 386 -11.11 15.24 -22.02
C GLY A 386 -12.27 14.51 -22.70
N SER A 387 -13.48 14.66 -22.17
CA SER A 387 -14.74 14.28 -22.83
C SER A 387 -15.13 15.32 -23.88
N GLY A 388 -14.21 15.63 -24.80
CA GLY A 388 -14.33 16.73 -25.76
C GLY A 388 -15.63 16.66 -26.57
N SER A 389 -16.24 17.83 -26.84
CA SER A 389 -17.53 17.90 -27.51
C SER A 389 -17.42 17.55 -28.99
N PHE A 390 -17.58 16.27 -29.31
CA PHE A 390 -17.77 15.80 -30.68
C PHE A 390 -19.12 16.22 -31.29
N ASP A 391 -20.00 16.86 -30.51
CA ASP A 391 -21.24 17.51 -30.99
C ASP A 391 -20.99 18.93 -31.57
N GLY A 392 -19.75 19.44 -31.52
CA GLY A 392 -19.36 20.70 -32.15
C GLY A 392 -19.36 21.95 -31.26
N ASP A 393 -19.52 21.82 -29.95
CA ASP A 393 -19.19 22.92 -29.02
C ASP A 393 -17.65 23.07 -28.95
N ASP A 394 -17.08 24.16 -29.48
CA ASP A 394 -15.65 24.50 -29.34
C ASP A 394 -15.20 24.77 -27.87
N GLU A 395 -16.11 24.70 -26.90
CA GLU A 395 -15.84 25.02 -25.50
C GLU A 395 -15.14 23.86 -24.76
N LYS A 396 -14.00 24.16 -24.12
CA LYS A 396 -13.18 23.18 -23.39
C LYS A 396 -13.82 22.76 -22.06
N LYS A 397 -14.72 21.78 -22.13
CA LYS A 397 -15.42 21.21 -20.97
C LYS A 397 -14.43 20.52 -20.02
N ARG A 398 -14.44 20.92 -18.74
CA ARG A 398 -13.50 20.40 -17.72
C ARG A 398 -14.02 19.22 -16.92
N GLY A 399 -15.31 18.90 -16.98
CA GLY A 399 -15.90 17.76 -16.28
C GLY A 399 -15.82 16.48 -17.11
N THR A 400 -15.38 15.37 -16.50
CA THR A 400 -15.38 14.06 -17.16
C THR A 400 -16.49 13.18 -16.58
N TYR A 401 -17.69 13.35 -17.11
CA TYR A 401 -18.85 12.51 -16.79
C TYR A 401 -19.28 11.73 -18.04
N VAL A 402 -19.51 10.43 -17.89
CA VAL A 402 -19.78 9.50 -18.99
C VAL A 402 -20.79 8.42 -18.59
N ALA A 403 -21.48 7.85 -19.58
CA ALA A 403 -22.48 6.80 -19.36
C ALA A 403 -22.15 5.56 -20.20
N TYR A 404 -22.19 4.38 -19.58
CA TYR A 404 -21.84 3.11 -20.22
C TYR A 404 -22.79 1.98 -19.79
N SER A 405 -23.17 1.13 -20.74
CA SER A 405 -24.05 -0.02 -20.52
C SER A 405 -23.32 -1.32 -20.86
N PRO A 406 -22.52 -1.92 -19.95
CA PRO A 406 -21.81 -3.18 -20.22
C PRO A 406 -22.74 -4.38 -20.47
N HIS A 407 -24.04 -4.22 -20.24
CA HIS A 407 -25.14 -5.13 -20.59
C HIS A 407 -26.46 -4.34 -20.52
N ARG A 408 -27.47 -4.64 -21.35
CA ARG A 408 -28.75 -3.87 -21.40
C ARG A 408 -29.42 -3.66 -20.03
N ARG A 409 -29.25 -4.58 -19.08
CA ARG A 409 -29.85 -4.49 -17.73
C ARG A 409 -28.99 -3.77 -16.68
N LEU A 410 -27.82 -3.24 -17.05
CA LEU A 410 -26.89 -2.52 -16.18
C LEU A 410 -26.44 -1.21 -16.82
N ARG A 411 -26.85 -0.07 -16.23
CA ARG A 411 -26.40 1.27 -16.60
C ARG A 411 -25.43 1.79 -15.54
N ILE A 412 -24.24 2.19 -15.97
CA ILE A 412 -23.23 2.81 -15.12
C ILE A 412 -23.05 4.27 -15.58
N LEU A 413 -23.21 5.20 -14.65
CA LEU A 413 -22.85 6.61 -14.83
C LEU A 413 -21.56 6.89 -14.05
N VAL A 414 -20.58 7.51 -14.68
CA VAL A 414 -19.40 8.08 -14.03
C VAL A 414 -19.62 9.59 -13.89
N LEU A 415 -19.41 10.12 -12.70
CA LEU A 415 -19.65 11.51 -12.32
C LEU A 415 -18.38 12.14 -11.74
N ASP A 416 -18.17 13.41 -12.07
CA ASP A 416 -17.05 14.21 -11.58
C ASP A 416 -17.47 14.93 -10.28
N SER A 417 -16.79 14.64 -9.18
CA SER A 417 -17.01 15.31 -7.88
C SER A 417 -16.27 16.64 -7.75
N ASN A 418 -15.34 16.93 -8.66
CA ASN A 418 -14.30 17.96 -8.48
C ASN A 418 -14.63 19.29 -9.19
N LEU A 419 -15.84 19.41 -9.76
CA LEU A 419 -16.27 20.55 -10.57
C LEU A 419 -16.27 21.87 -9.76
N PRO A 420 -15.38 22.84 -10.06
CA PRO A 420 -15.09 23.93 -9.14
C PRO A 420 -16.08 25.11 -9.22
N THR A 421 -16.89 25.21 -10.27
CA THR A 421 -17.91 26.28 -10.41
C THR A 421 -19.33 25.73 -10.46
N GLU A 422 -20.30 26.52 -10.00
CA GLU A 422 -21.72 26.15 -10.08
C GLU A 422 -22.21 26.00 -11.53
N ALA A 423 -21.60 26.69 -12.50
CA ALA A 423 -21.93 26.54 -13.92
C ALA A 423 -21.60 25.14 -14.44
N GLU A 424 -20.43 24.61 -14.11
CA GLU A 424 -19.99 23.25 -14.47
C GLU A 424 -20.81 22.19 -13.72
N GLN A 425 -21.07 22.41 -12.43
CA GLN A 425 -21.93 21.54 -11.62
C GLN A 425 -23.34 21.44 -12.24
N LEU A 426 -23.91 22.57 -12.66
CA LEU A 426 -25.21 22.64 -13.32
C LEU A 426 -25.19 22.05 -14.74
N GLU A 427 -24.06 22.04 -15.45
CA GLU A 427 -23.93 21.31 -16.71
C GLU A 427 -24.04 19.80 -16.50
N GLN A 428 -23.29 19.24 -15.53
CA GLN A 428 -23.37 17.82 -15.16
C GLN A 428 -24.78 17.42 -14.70
N GLU A 429 -25.48 18.29 -13.96
CA GLU A 429 -26.88 18.08 -13.55
C GLU A 429 -27.85 18.08 -14.73
N ARG A 430 -27.67 19.00 -15.70
CA ARG A 430 -28.46 19.01 -16.94
C ARG A 430 -28.17 17.79 -17.81
N TRP A 431 -26.94 17.28 -17.82
CA TRP A 431 -26.58 16.03 -18.49
C TRP A 431 -27.24 14.83 -17.80
N LEU A 432 -27.15 14.73 -16.47
CA LEU A 432 -27.82 13.69 -15.67
C LEU A 432 -29.32 13.63 -15.94
N ALA A 433 -30.01 14.78 -15.98
CA ALA A 433 -31.43 14.85 -16.31
C ALA A 433 -31.74 14.20 -17.67
N ARG A 434 -30.93 14.49 -18.71
CA ARG A 434 -31.06 13.86 -20.04
C ARG A 434 -30.71 12.38 -20.04
N GLU A 435 -29.75 11.95 -19.23
CA GLU A 435 -29.41 10.51 -19.08
C GLU A 435 -30.55 9.72 -18.43
N PHE A 436 -31.28 10.28 -17.45
CA PHE A 436 -32.45 9.65 -16.85
C PHE A 436 -33.67 9.56 -17.79
N GLU A 437 -33.68 10.37 -18.85
CA GLU A 437 -34.71 10.31 -19.91
C GLU A 437 -34.46 9.19 -20.93
N LYS A 438 -33.22 8.71 -21.07
CA LYS A 438 -32.86 7.63 -22.00
C LYS A 438 -33.39 6.27 -21.55
N ASP A 439 -33.83 5.47 -22.52
CA ASP A 439 -34.28 4.09 -22.28
C ASP A 439 -33.18 3.21 -21.65
N ALA A 440 -31.91 3.49 -21.97
CA ALA A 440 -30.75 2.84 -21.35
C ALA A 440 -30.64 3.05 -19.83
N TRP A 441 -31.23 4.11 -19.26
CA TRP A 441 -31.40 4.25 -17.79
C TRP A 441 -32.74 3.68 -17.31
N ARG A 442 -33.83 3.91 -18.07
CA ARG A 442 -35.19 3.53 -17.67
C ARG A 442 -35.43 2.01 -17.66
N GLU A 443 -34.85 1.27 -18.60
CA GLU A 443 -34.94 -0.20 -18.67
C GLU A 443 -33.91 -0.93 -17.78
N ALA A 444 -32.86 -0.23 -17.33
CA ALA A 444 -31.78 -0.85 -16.57
C ALA A 444 -32.28 -1.36 -15.21
N SER A 445 -32.22 -2.68 -15.01
CA SER A 445 -32.59 -3.32 -13.74
C SER A 445 -31.58 -3.05 -12.61
N LEU A 446 -30.34 -2.70 -12.96
CA LEU A 446 -29.32 -2.24 -12.03
C LEU A 446 -28.76 -0.90 -12.52
N LYS A 447 -29.02 0.15 -11.75
CA LYS A 447 -28.57 1.52 -11.98
C LYS A 447 -27.43 1.84 -11.01
N VAL A 448 -26.27 2.20 -11.54
CA VAL A 448 -25.04 2.45 -10.76
C VAL A 448 -24.49 3.84 -11.07
N ALA A 449 -24.13 4.58 -10.02
CA ALA A 449 -23.31 5.78 -10.12
C ALA A 449 -21.91 5.52 -9.55
N VAL A 450 -20.88 6.03 -10.22
CA VAL A 450 -19.49 6.07 -9.74
C VAL A 450 -19.11 7.53 -9.57
N VAL A 451 -18.74 7.94 -8.36
CA VAL A 451 -18.34 9.31 -8.04
C VAL A 451 -17.25 9.24 -6.98
N HIS A 452 -16.08 9.85 -7.26
CA HIS A 452 -14.88 9.64 -6.44
C HIS A 452 -15.11 10.02 -4.97
N THR A 453 -15.47 11.27 -4.70
CA THR A 453 -15.74 11.74 -3.33
C THR A 453 -17.06 11.15 -2.81
N ALA A 454 -16.99 10.34 -1.76
CA ALA A 454 -18.16 9.75 -1.13
C ALA A 454 -19.15 10.82 -0.61
N PRO A 455 -20.48 10.62 -0.71
CA PRO A 455 -21.47 11.60 -0.26
C PRO A 455 -21.49 11.80 1.26
N TRP A 456 -21.28 10.71 2.01
CA TRP A 456 -21.24 10.70 3.48
C TRP A 456 -19.89 10.13 3.92
N ILE A 457 -18.88 11.01 3.96
CA ILE A 457 -17.53 10.68 4.40
C ILE A 457 -17.57 10.36 5.89
N GLU A 458 -17.20 9.13 6.26
CA GLU A 458 -17.10 8.74 7.68
C GLU A 458 -15.66 8.64 8.18
N TRP A 459 -14.70 8.26 7.33
CA TRP A 459 -13.30 8.02 7.71
C TRP A 459 -12.41 8.98 6.93
N TRP A 460 -11.61 9.78 7.65
CA TRP A 460 -10.76 10.83 7.10
C TRP A 460 -9.77 11.37 8.15
N ASP A 461 -8.81 12.21 7.77
CA ASP A 461 -8.02 12.95 8.76
C ASP A 461 -8.87 14.02 9.46
N ARG A 462 -9.00 13.89 10.79
CA ARG A 462 -9.84 14.79 11.60
C ARG A 462 -9.35 16.24 11.62
N LYS A 463 -8.05 16.48 11.44
CA LYS A 463 -7.48 17.83 11.44
C LYS A 463 -7.76 18.52 10.11
N ALA A 464 -7.52 17.84 9.00
CA ALA A 464 -7.80 18.34 7.66
C ALA A 464 -9.32 18.59 7.45
N TRP A 465 -10.17 17.69 7.97
CA TRP A 465 -11.63 17.87 8.05
C TRP A 465 -12.06 19.18 8.73
N THR A 466 -11.45 19.51 9.88
CA THR A 466 -11.89 20.61 10.77
C THR A 466 -11.15 21.93 10.56
N GLU A 467 -9.83 21.90 10.42
CA GLU A 467 -8.99 23.08 10.17
C GLU A 467 -8.85 23.39 8.67
N GLY A 468 -8.79 22.37 7.82
CA GLY A 468 -8.63 22.49 6.36
C GLY A 468 -9.93 22.79 5.58
N LYS A 469 -11.09 22.74 6.25
CA LYS A 469 -12.45 22.90 5.67
C LYS A 469 -12.90 21.78 4.72
N GLU A 470 -12.21 20.64 4.73
CA GLU A 470 -12.47 19.51 3.84
C GLU A 470 -13.83 18.83 4.11
N SER A 471 -14.44 19.14 5.27
CA SER A 471 -15.86 18.84 5.57
C SER A 471 -16.89 19.32 4.53
N GLN A 472 -16.51 20.20 3.59
CA GLN A 472 -17.37 20.61 2.48
C GLN A 472 -17.06 19.92 1.13
N TRP A 473 -16.04 19.05 1.02
CA TRP A 473 -15.70 18.38 -0.24
C TRP A 473 -16.83 17.49 -0.77
N SER A 474 -17.46 16.70 0.10
CA SER A 474 -18.64 15.89 -0.26
C SER A 474 -19.92 16.72 -0.47
N ALA A 475 -19.91 18.04 -0.25
CA ALA A 475 -21.13 18.85 -0.25
C ALA A 475 -21.82 18.92 -1.62
N TYR A 476 -21.06 18.96 -2.73
CA TYR A 476 -21.65 18.94 -4.08
C TYR A 476 -22.39 17.61 -4.33
N VAL A 477 -21.68 16.50 -4.14
CA VAL A 477 -22.21 15.14 -4.31
C VAL A 477 -23.44 14.92 -3.42
N ARG A 478 -23.32 15.22 -2.12
CA ARG A 478 -24.38 15.02 -1.11
C ARG A 478 -25.61 15.90 -1.33
N ARG A 479 -25.44 17.19 -1.65
CA ARG A 479 -26.56 18.15 -1.73
C ARG A 479 -27.22 18.19 -3.10
N ARG A 480 -26.51 17.88 -4.19
CA ARG A 480 -27.00 18.08 -5.57
C ARG A 480 -27.11 16.79 -6.37
N LEU A 481 -26.10 15.91 -6.33
CA LEU A 481 -26.11 14.66 -7.12
C LEU A 481 -26.97 13.56 -6.48
N ILE A 482 -26.79 13.29 -5.20
CA ILE A 482 -27.50 12.20 -4.50
C ILE A 482 -29.03 12.35 -4.51
N PRO A 483 -29.64 13.54 -4.30
CA PRO A 483 -31.09 13.68 -4.42
C PRO A 483 -31.61 13.33 -5.82
N GLN A 484 -30.87 13.68 -6.88
CA GLN A 484 -31.25 13.36 -8.26
C GLN A 484 -31.13 11.86 -8.55
N LEU A 485 -30.01 11.24 -8.15
CA LEU A 485 -29.82 9.79 -8.24
C LEU A 485 -30.89 9.02 -7.43
N SER A 486 -31.28 9.53 -6.26
CA SER A 486 -32.33 8.96 -5.40
C SER A 486 -33.74 9.13 -5.96
N LEU A 487 -34.00 10.12 -6.82
CA LEU A 487 -35.28 10.30 -7.51
C LEU A 487 -35.35 9.53 -8.83
N ALA A 488 -34.21 9.07 -9.35
CA ALA A 488 -34.08 8.30 -10.58
C ALA A 488 -33.96 6.77 -10.35
N ASP A 489 -34.22 6.30 -9.11
CA ASP A 489 -34.02 4.94 -8.59
C ASP A 489 -32.60 4.37 -8.78
N CYS A 490 -31.55 5.20 -8.58
CA CYS A 490 -30.18 4.70 -8.58
C CYS A 490 -29.97 3.71 -7.42
N ALA A 491 -29.68 2.45 -7.73
CA ALA A 491 -29.61 1.38 -6.73
C ALA A 491 -28.25 1.32 -6.00
N LEU A 492 -27.17 1.76 -6.64
CA LEU A 492 -25.81 1.63 -6.11
C LEU A 492 -24.98 2.89 -6.41
N VAL A 493 -24.29 3.40 -5.39
CA VAL A 493 -23.31 4.49 -5.49
C VAL A 493 -21.94 3.96 -5.05
N LEU A 494 -20.94 4.10 -5.92
CA LEU A 494 -19.57 3.62 -5.76
C LEU A 494 -18.59 4.79 -5.64
N SER A 495 -17.76 4.80 -4.59
CA SER A 495 -16.83 5.88 -4.29
C SER A 495 -15.45 5.39 -3.81
N GLY A 496 -14.46 6.25 -3.98
CA GLY A 496 -13.10 6.12 -3.43
C GLY A 496 -12.88 7.19 -2.37
N HIS A 497 -11.79 7.94 -2.51
CA HIS A 497 -11.42 9.10 -1.71
C HIS A 497 -11.05 8.77 -0.26
N SER A 498 -12.03 8.39 0.57
CA SER A 498 -11.74 7.86 1.90
C SER A 498 -10.99 6.54 1.76
N HIS A 499 -9.79 6.43 2.34
CA HIS A 499 -8.93 5.26 2.31
C HIS A 499 -9.41 4.16 3.26
N ALA A 500 -10.68 3.78 3.13
CA ALA A 500 -11.36 2.80 3.94
C ALA A 500 -12.45 2.12 3.11
N TYR A 501 -12.80 0.89 3.48
CA TYR A 501 -14.03 0.25 3.02
C TYR A 501 -15.17 0.65 3.94
N THR A 502 -16.22 1.26 3.38
CA THR A 502 -17.50 1.43 4.06
C THR A 502 -18.63 0.94 3.18
N ARG A 503 -19.69 0.38 3.77
CA ARG A 503 -20.95 0.09 3.05
C ARG A 503 -22.17 0.42 3.88
N GLY A 504 -23.24 0.87 3.23
CA GLY A 504 -24.46 1.30 3.87
C GLY A 504 -25.67 1.27 2.94
N PHE A 505 -26.87 1.33 3.53
CA PHE A 505 -28.13 1.47 2.79
C PHE A 505 -28.85 2.74 3.23
N VAL A 506 -29.28 3.53 2.26
CA VAL A 506 -29.89 4.84 2.49
C VAL A 506 -31.31 4.85 1.91
N PRO A 507 -32.35 4.82 2.76
CA PRO A 507 -33.74 4.92 2.32
C PRO A 507 -33.97 6.23 1.54
N HIS A 508 -34.62 6.16 0.38
CA HIS A 508 -34.93 7.36 -0.42
C HIS A 508 -35.74 8.40 0.37
N ALA A 509 -36.58 7.94 1.31
CA ALA A 509 -37.35 8.79 2.22
C ALA A 509 -36.49 9.63 3.21
N LEU A 510 -35.24 9.23 3.48
CA LEU A 510 -34.32 9.95 4.38
C LEU A 510 -33.27 10.78 3.62
N VAL A 511 -33.08 10.53 2.31
CA VAL A 511 -32.15 11.29 1.46
C VAL A 511 -32.35 12.82 1.55
N PRO A 512 -33.57 13.39 1.56
CA PRO A 512 -33.74 14.84 1.68
C PRO A 512 -33.16 15.44 2.98
N ASP A 513 -33.20 14.73 4.09
CA ASP A 513 -32.63 15.21 5.36
C ASP A 513 -31.11 15.01 5.40
N LEU A 514 -30.66 13.80 5.04
CA LEU A 514 -29.24 13.42 4.96
C LEU A 514 -28.47 14.26 3.94
N ALA A 515 -29.12 14.73 2.88
CA ALA A 515 -28.54 15.61 1.86
C ALA A 515 -28.37 17.05 2.37
N ARG A 516 -29.41 17.60 3.00
CA ARG A 516 -29.45 19.00 3.48
C ARG A 516 -28.52 19.24 4.69
N ALA A 517 -28.28 18.22 5.50
CA ALA A 517 -27.41 18.30 6.67
C ALA A 517 -25.96 18.73 6.31
N PRO A 518 -25.41 19.79 6.94
CA PRO A 518 -23.99 20.17 6.77
C PRO A 518 -23.01 19.14 7.35
N ASP A 519 -23.40 18.44 8.42
CA ASP A 519 -22.63 17.39 9.11
C ASP A 519 -23.58 16.39 9.79
N SER A 520 -23.08 15.24 10.25
CA SER A 520 -23.94 14.21 10.84
C SER A 520 -24.55 14.57 12.21
N ARG A 521 -24.02 15.59 12.89
CA ARG A 521 -24.51 16.08 14.20
C ARG A 521 -25.69 17.03 14.04
N SER A 522 -25.83 17.65 12.87
CA SER A 522 -26.93 18.54 12.50
C SER A 522 -28.25 17.84 12.17
N LEU A 523 -28.25 16.49 12.09
CA LEU A 523 -29.45 15.70 11.81
C LEU A 523 -30.55 15.91 12.89
N SER A 524 -31.80 15.96 12.44
CA SER A 524 -32.93 16.21 13.37
C SER A 524 -33.13 15.03 14.33
N ARG A 525 -33.74 15.30 15.50
CA ARG A 525 -34.05 14.24 16.48
C ARG A 525 -34.97 13.15 15.91
N ASP A 526 -35.87 13.49 15.00
CA ASP A 526 -36.75 12.53 14.34
C ASP A 526 -35.99 11.71 13.28
N THR A 527 -35.17 12.36 12.46
CA THR A 527 -34.28 11.68 11.49
C THR A 527 -33.35 10.70 12.21
N LEU A 528 -32.71 11.13 13.32
CA LEU A 528 -31.86 10.28 14.17
C LEU A 528 -32.64 9.14 14.84
N ALA A 529 -33.89 9.36 15.25
CA ALA A 529 -34.73 8.30 15.80
C ALA A 529 -35.09 7.25 14.74
N ARG A 530 -35.43 7.66 13.50
CA ARG A 530 -35.71 6.77 12.37
C ARG A 530 -34.50 5.92 12.00
N LEU A 531 -33.32 6.54 11.87
CA LEU A 531 -32.05 5.85 11.58
C LEU A 531 -31.72 4.79 12.66
N ARG A 532 -31.86 5.15 13.94
CA ARG A 532 -31.61 4.23 15.07
C ARG A 532 -32.66 3.13 15.22
N ALA A 533 -33.89 3.38 14.77
CA ALA A 533 -34.97 2.39 14.78
C ALA A 533 -34.94 1.44 13.55
N ARG A 534 -34.15 1.74 12.51
CA ARG A 534 -34.02 0.93 11.29
C ARG A 534 -32.56 0.87 10.77
N PRO A 535 -31.65 0.12 11.42
CA PRO A 535 -30.33 -0.20 10.87
C PRO A 535 -30.41 -1.30 9.78
N TRP A 536 -31.23 -1.06 8.74
CA TRP A 536 -31.31 -1.72 7.42
C TRP A 536 -30.90 -3.22 7.27
N LEU A 537 -31.34 -4.20 8.07
CA LEU A 537 -32.37 -4.23 9.10
C LEU A 537 -32.02 -5.46 9.97
N HIS A 538 -31.27 -5.25 11.05
CA HIS A 538 -30.59 -6.30 11.85
C HIS A 538 -29.50 -7.07 11.08
N ALA A 539 -28.38 -6.38 10.83
CA ALA A 539 -27.11 -7.06 10.57
C ALA A 539 -26.61 -7.78 11.84
N VAL A 540 -26.97 -9.07 11.97
CA VAL A 540 -26.34 -10.06 12.86
C VAL A 540 -26.55 -9.85 14.38
N SER A 541 -27.53 -10.55 14.95
CA SER A 541 -27.45 -11.09 16.31
C SER A 541 -26.40 -12.21 16.34
N GLU A 542 -25.49 -12.23 17.32
CA GLU A 542 -24.49 -13.32 17.48
C GLU A 542 -25.07 -14.57 18.19
N ASP A 543 -26.37 -14.58 18.52
CA ASP A 543 -27.02 -15.55 19.42
C ASP A 543 -28.06 -16.48 18.72
N ASP A 544 -28.31 -16.36 17.41
CA ASP A 544 -29.28 -17.21 16.67
C ASP A 544 -28.60 -18.43 16.01
N ASP A 545 -28.60 -19.58 16.71
CA ASP A 545 -27.93 -20.84 16.34
C ASP A 545 -28.57 -21.64 15.15
N ASP A 546 -29.51 -21.05 14.39
CA ASP A 546 -30.32 -21.74 13.35
C ASP A 546 -30.10 -21.18 11.92
N ASP A 547 -28.86 -21.29 11.38
CA ASP A 547 -28.56 -20.97 9.97
C ASP A 547 -29.03 -22.07 9.00
N THR A 548 -30.35 -22.25 8.91
CA THR A 548 -30.95 -23.02 7.81
C THR A 548 -31.13 -22.17 6.56
N LEU A 549 -30.84 -22.77 5.40
CA LEU A 549 -30.83 -22.13 4.07
C LEU A 549 -32.16 -21.41 3.69
N VAL A 550 -33.25 -21.73 4.38
CA VAL A 550 -34.57 -21.08 4.22
C VAL A 550 -34.57 -19.65 4.79
N ASN A 551 -33.94 -19.44 5.96
CA ASN A 551 -33.88 -18.15 6.68
C ASN A 551 -32.97 -17.10 6.01
N ARG A 552 -32.39 -17.41 4.85
CA ARG A 552 -31.69 -16.45 3.98
C ARG A 552 -32.64 -15.75 2.99
N LYS A 553 -33.74 -16.39 2.58
CA LYS A 553 -34.69 -15.81 1.61
C LYS A 553 -35.65 -14.77 2.21
N THR A 554 -35.76 -14.69 3.53
CA THR A 554 -36.58 -13.71 4.27
C THR A 554 -35.85 -12.38 4.56
N ARG A 555 -34.56 -12.25 4.23
CA ARG A 555 -33.73 -11.07 4.54
C ARG A 555 -33.64 -10.03 3.41
N ILE A 556 -34.68 -9.91 2.59
CA ILE A 556 -34.76 -8.90 1.53
C ILE A 556 -35.31 -7.60 2.12
N ASN A 557 -34.55 -6.51 2.06
CA ASN A 557 -35.10 -5.19 2.39
C ASN A 557 -35.98 -4.71 1.23
N HIS A 558 -37.26 -4.49 1.52
CA HIS A 558 -38.26 -3.99 0.55
C HIS A 558 -38.47 -2.46 0.62
N GLU A 559 -37.77 -1.75 1.52
CA GLU A 559 -37.79 -0.29 1.57
C GLU A 559 -37.02 0.29 0.36
N PRO A 560 -37.58 1.24 -0.41
CA PRO A 560 -36.85 1.89 -1.51
C PRO A 560 -35.67 2.73 -1.00
N GLY A 561 -34.49 2.50 -1.56
CA GLY A 561 -33.26 3.18 -1.18
C GLY A 561 -32.07 2.79 -2.05
N LEU A 562 -30.96 3.50 -1.86
CA LEU A 562 -29.69 3.25 -2.55
C LEU A 562 -28.68 2.58 -1.61
N VAL A 563 -27.82 1.73 -2.15
CA VAL A 563 -26.63 1.22 -1.46
C VAL A 563 -25.47 2.15 -1.74
N ALA A 564 -24.79 2.63 -0.70
CA ALA A 564 -23.56 3.40 -0.83
C ALA A 564 -22.36 2.52 -0.44
N ILE A 565 -21.31 2.49 -1.25
CA ILE A 565 -20.07 1.76 -0.97
C ILE A 565 -18.86 2.64 -1.27
N THR A 566 -18.01 2.81 -0.26
CA THR A 566 -16.67 3.42 -0.41
C THR A 566 -15.63 2.31 -0.30
N PHE A 567 -14.58 2.31 -1.14
CA PHE A 567 -13.60 1.21 -1.20
C PHE A 567 -12.18 1.67 -1.53
N GLY A 568 -11.68 2.65 -0.77
CA GLY A 568 -10.40 3.30 -1.03
C GLY A 568 -9.14 2.60 -0.50
N GLY A 569 -7.99 3.21 -0.73
CA GLY A 569 -6.72 2.79 -0.13
C GLY A 569 -6.02 1.61 -0.81
N ALA A 570 -6.26 1.36 -2.10
CA ALA A 570 -5.51 0.36 -2.87
C ALA A 570 -4.00 0.70 -2.94
N GLY A 571 -3.66 1.98 -2.81
CA GLY A 571 -2.31 2.54 -2.69
C GLY A 571 -1.71 2.40 -1.28
N GLY A 572 -2.37 1.74 -0.33
CA GLY A 572 -1.79 1.40 0.96
C GLY A 572 -1.71 2.51 2.01
N SER A 573 -2.20 3.71 1.71
CA SER A 573 -2.72 4.63 2.73
C SER A 573 -4.04 4.06 3.27
N LEU A 574 -4.34 4.31 4.55
CA LEU A 574 -5.59 3.90 5.19
C LEU A 574 -6.04 4.92 6.24
N ASP A 575 -7.33 5.26 6.22
CA ASP A 575 -7.92 6.20 7.15
C ASP A 575 -8.42 5.44 8.39
N LEU A 576 -7.88 5.81 9.57
CA LEU A 576 -8.12 5.11 10.83
C LEU A 576 -9.00 5.90 11.82
N ASP A 577 -9.27 7.16 11.53
CA ASP A 577 -10.09 8.05 12.36
C ASP A 577 -11.48 8.24 11.73
N ARG A 578 -12.53 7.85 12.46
CA ARG A 578 -13.91 8.17 12.08
C ARG A 578 -14.18 9.65 12.42
N VAL A 579 -14.49 10.48 11.42
CA VAL A 579 -14.75 11.93 11.56
C VAL A 579 -16.22 12.24 11.71
N GLU A 580 -17.09 11.51 11.00
CA GLU A 580 -18.54 11.61 11.06
C GLU A 580 -19.18 10.24 11.28
N GLU A 581 -20.38 10.24 11.86
CA GLU A 581 -21.21 9.06 12.02
C GLU A 581 -22.59 9.40 11.46
N TRP A 582 -22.86 8.99 10.22
CA TRP A 582 -24.09 9.33 9.51
C TRP A 582 -25.25 8.38 9.83
N HIS A 583 -24.99 7.34 10.63
CA HIS A 583 -25.95 6.29 10.99
C HIS A 583 -26.67 5.68 9.77
N VAL A 584 -25.99 5.60 8.61
CA VAL A 584 -26.43 4.88 7.40
C VAL A 584 -25.37 3.91 6.85
N MET A 585 -24.14 3.97 7.38
CA MET A 585 -23.03 3.09 7.03
C MET A 585 -22.80 2.10 8.18
N ASP A 586 -22.61 0.83 7.84
CA ASP A 586 -22.80 -0.31 8.74
C ASP A 586 -21.49 -1.08 8.99
N GLN A 587 -20.84 -1.45 7.90
CA GLN A 587 -19.54 -2.11 7.93
C GLN A 587 -18.47 -1.10 7.58
N SER A 588 -17.51 -0.93 8.48
CA SER A 588 -16.20 -0.37 8.18
C SER A 588 -15.13 -1.42 8.44
N LEU A 589 -14.13 -1.51 7.56
CA LEU A 589 -12.96 -2.36 7.75
C LEU A 589 -11.72 -1.48 7.83
N SER A 590 -11.35 -1.02 9.01
CA SER A 590 -10.10 -0.25 9.19
C SER A 590 -8.87 -1.16 9.19
N GLY A 591 -7.71 -0.60 8.79
CA GLY A 591 -6.41 -1.27 8.90
C GLY A 591 -6.13 -2.44 7.95
N ARG A 592 -6.91 -2.58 6.86
CA ARG A 592 -6.62 -3.51 5.74
C ARG A 592 -6.72 -2.77 4.41
N TYR A 593 -5.89 -3.12 3.42
CA TYR A 593 -6.00 -2.54 2.08
C TYR A 593 -7.21 -3.11 1.33
N HIS A 594 -7.92 -2.28 0.57
CA HIS A 594 -9.18 -2.64 -0.06
C HIS A 594 -9.07 -2.82 -1.58
N PHE A 595 -10.01 -3.60 -2.10
CA PHE A 595 -10.23 -3.90 -3.51
C PHE A 595 -11.65 -4.45 -3.62
N GLY A 596 -12.42 -3.96 -4.59
CA GLY A 596 -13.77 -4.44 -4.87
C GLY A 596 -13.77 -5.44 -6.03
N TRP A 597 -14.62 -6.45 -5.95
CA TRP A 597 -14.92 -7.33 -7.08
C TRP A 597 -16.42 -7.53 -7.18
N MET A 598 -17.01 -7.10 -8.29
CA MET A 598 -18.46 -7.14 -8.50
C MET A 598 -18.80 -8.17 -9.58
N ALA A 599 -19.48 -9.23 -9.18
CA ALA A 599 -20.04 -10.25 -10.08
C ALA A 599 -21.54 -10.01 -10.25
N VAL A 600 -21.96 -9.44 -11.38
CA VAL A 600 -23.37 -9.09 -11.65
C VAL A 600 -23.98 -10.17 -12.52
N SER A 601 -24.78 -11.06 -11.92
CA SER A 601 -25.52 -12.10 -12.65
C SER A 601 -26.92 -11.61 -13.03
N PHE A 602 -27.33 -11.80 -14.28
CA PHE A 602 -28.65 -11.40 -14.75
C PHE A 602 -29.57 -12.61 -14.90
N GLY A 603 -30.63 -12.66 -14.07
CA GLY A 603 -31.64 -13.72 -14.18
C GLY A 603 -32.31 -13.74 -15.56
N GLY A 604 -32.64 -14.95 -16.02
CA GLY A 604 -33.18 -15.18 -17.36
C GLY A 604 -34.60 -14.63 -17.55
N LYS A 605 -35.16 -14.81 -18.77
CA LYS A 605 -36.59 -14.55 -19.00
C LYS A 605 -37.42 -15.35 -17.99
N ASN A 606 -38.47 -14.73 -17.46
CA ASN A 606 -39.36 -15.26 -16.42
C ASN A 606 -38.74 -15.41 -15.02
N GLY A 607 -37.61 -14.76 -14.73
CA GLY A 607 -37.11 -14.61 -13.36
C GLY A 607 -36.52 -15.88 -12.73
N GLN A 608 -36.21 -16.90 -13.53
CA GLN A 608 -35.33 -17.98 -13.08
C GLN A 608 -33.96 -17.39 -12.73
N GLU A 609 -33.49 -17.67 -11.51
CA GLU A 609 -32.14 -17.36 -11.04
C GLU A 609 -31.13 -17.86 -12.10
N ALA A 610 -30.13 -17.05 -12.45
CA ALA A 610 -29.03 -17.51 -13.30
C ALA A 610 -28.37 -18.70 -12.59
N GLY A 611 -28.45 -19.89 -13.19
CA GLY A 611 -28.32 -21.18 -12.49
C GLY A 611 -27.06 -21.20 -11.61
N GLY A 612 -27.27 -21.21 -10.28
CA GLY A 612 -26.46 -20.50 -9.27
C GLY A 612 -24.98 -20.86 -9.06
N GLY A 613 -24.28 -21.38 -10.08
CA GLY A 613 -22.86 -21.73 -10.04
C GLY A 613 -21.93 -20.54 -9.81
N ALA A 614 -22.22 -19.33 -10.32
CA ALA A 614 -21.39 -18.16 -10.01
C ALA A 614 -21.46 -17.72 -8.55
N VAL A 615 -22.65 -17.80 -7.94
CA VAL A 615 -22.85 -17.46 -6.51
C VAL A 615 -22.30 -18.58 -5.63
N ARG A 616 -22.61 -19.85 -5.93
CA ARG A 616 -22.03 -20.99 -5.22
C ARG A 616 -20.51 -21.05 -5.32
N ALA A 617 -19.92 -20.78 -6.48
CA ALA A 617 -18.47 -20.72 -6.61
C ALA A 617 -17.83 -19.48 -5.96
N LEU A 618 -18.63 -18.56 -5.39
CA LEU A 618 -18.20 -17.51 -4.45
C LEU A 618 -18.35 -17.95 -2.98
N ASP A 619 -19.33 -18.82 -2.68
CA ASP A 619 -19.54 -19.44 -1.35
C ASP A 619 -18.63 -20.66 -1.09
N GLU A 620 -18.26 -21.44 -2.12
CA GLU A 620 -17.46 -22.69 -2.07
C GLU A 620 -15.96 -22.45 -1.83
N LEU A 621 -15.56 -21.20 -1.60
CA LEU A 621 -14.16 -20.81 -1.47
C LEU A 621 -13.71 -20.97 0.00
N PRO A 622 -12.47 -21.43 0.25
CA PRO A 622 -12.03 -21.76 1.61
C PRO A 622 -12.04 -20.53 2.50
N GLU A 623 -12.57 -20.70 3.72
CA GLU A 623 -12.83 -19.65 4.71
C GLU A 623 -11.62 -18.73 5.00
N GLU A 624 -10.39 -19.24 4.88
CA GLU A 624 -9.18 -18.46 5.11
C GLU A 624 -8.83 -17.47 3.97
N ASP A 625 -9.31 -17.70 2.74
CA ASP A 625 -8.99 -16.89 1.54
C ASP A 625 -10.22 -16.17 0.94
N VAL A 626 -11.46 -16.43 1.42
CA VAL A 626 -12.68 -15.72 0.99
C VAL A 626 -13.66 -15.42 2.12
N THR A 627 -14.01 -14.13 2.19
CA THR A 627 -15.01 -13.60 3.11
C THR A 627 -16.35 -13.34 2.40
N THR A 628 -17.04 -14.43 2.04
CA THR A 628 -18.51 -14.40 1.83
C THR A 628 -19.26 -14.99 3.05
N THR A 629 -18.52 -15.30 4.12
CA THR A 629 -19.06 -15.56 5.46
C THR A 629 -19.07 -14.27 6.29
N VAL A 630 -20.11 -14.09 7.13
CA VAL A 630 -20.03 -13.19 8.28
C VAL A 630 -19.11 -13.84 9.30
N TYR A 631 -17.86 -13.37 9.38
CA TYR A 631 -16.99 -13.78 10.47
C TYR A 631 -17.42 -13.06 11.75
N HIS A 632 -17.75 -13.84 12.77
CA HIS A 632 -17.85 -13.36 14.15
C HIS A 632 -16.67 -12.44 14.45
N ALA A 633 -16.96 -11.23 14.90
CA ALA A 633 -15.97 -10.32 15.45
C ALA A 633 -15.60 -10.77 16.87
N LYS A 634 -15.19 -12.05 17.02
CA LYS A 634 -14.88 -12.67 18.31
C LYS A 634 -13.84 -11.82 19.01
N ARG A 635 -14.31 -11.08 20.02
CA ARG A 635 -13.66 -9.90 20.58
C ARG A 635 -12.33 -10.27 21.21
N ARG A 636 -11.27 -10.33 20.39
CA ARG A 636 -9.92 -10.59 20.87
C ARG A 636 -9.50 -9.37 21.67
N GLU A 637 -9.51 -9.51 22.99
CA GLU A 637 -8.79 -8.60 23.88
C GLU A 637 -7.29 -8.74 23.60
N GLU A 638 -6.83 -8.11 22.52
CA GLU A 638 -5.42 -7.84 22.28
C GLU A 638 -4.96 -6.77 23.26
N ARG A 639 -4.85 -7.20 24.52
CA ARG A 639 -4.04 -6.61 25.57
C ARG A 639 -2.67 -6.31 24.97
N CYS A 640 -2.45 -5.05 24.60
CA CYS A 640 -1.29 -4.62 23.83
C CYS A 640 0.00 -5.22 24.39
N ARG A 641 0.75 -5.93 23.53
CA ARG A 641 2.16 -6.26 23.79
C ARG A 641 3.04 -5.23 23.07
N PRO A 642 3.35 -4.06 23.67
CA PRO A 642 4.25 -3.10 23.07
C PRO A 642 5.66 -3.70 23.01
N GLY A 643 6.08 -4.18 21.83
CA GLY A 643 7.34 -4.93 21.72
C GLY A 643 7.97 -4.95 20.32
N GLU A 644 7.31 -5.55 19.34
CA GLU A 644 8.06 -6.21 18.24
C GLU A 644 8.70 -5.23 17.24
N GLU A 645 8.00 -4.19 16.80
CA GLU A 645 8.59 -3.12 15.97
C GLU A 645 9.76 -2.39 16.67
N ARG A 646 9.70 -2.28 18.00
CA ARG A 646 10.69 -1.54 18.81
C ARG A 646 12.03 -2.26 18.83
N VAL A 647 12.01 -3.58 18.88
CA VAL A 647 13.22 -4.43 18.91
C VAL A 647 13.90 -4.47 17.54
N GLY A 648 13.13 -4.37 16.45
CA GLY A 648 13.64 -4.46 15.08
C GLY A 648 14.80 -3.51 14.78
N LEU A 649 14.65 -2.22 15.07
CA LEU A 649 15.65 -1.20 14.71
C LEU A 649 17.00 -1.39 15.44
N THR A 650 16.96 -1.69 16.74
CA THR A 650 18.17 -1.97 17.54
C THR A 650 18.85 -3.28 17.10
N SER A 651 18.07 -4.32 16.79
CA SER A 651 18.60 -5.59 16.27
C SER A 651 19.24 -5.42 14.88
N PHE A 652 18.65 -4.62 14.01
CA PHE A 652 19.18 -4.32 12.68
C PHE A 652 20.46 -3.48 12.74
N GLY A 653 20.54 -2.53 13.69
CA GLY A 653 21.78 -1.82 14.01
C GLY A 653 22.90 -2.76 14.50
N ALA A 654 22.58 -3.66 15.44
CA ALA A 654 23.53 -4.67 15.92
C ALA A 654 24.01 -5.61 14.80
N PHE A 655 23.14 -5.99 13.87
CA PHE A 655 23.50 -6.76 12.67
C PHE A 655 24.50 -6.02 11.78
N PHE A 656 24.28 -4.73 11.48
CA PHE A 656 25.21 -3.95 10.65
C PHE A 656 26.56 -3.69 11.32
N MET A 657 26.60 -3.45 12.63
CA MET A 657 27.86 -3.33 13.37
C MET A 657 28.66 -4.64 13.32
N LEU A 658 28.00 -5.79 13.51
CA LEU A 658 28.62 -7.11 13.39
C LEU A 658 29.12 -7.38 11.96
N LEU A 659 28.33 -7.03 10.94
CA LEU A 659 28.69 -7.19 9.54
C LEU A 659 29.91 -6.34 9.16
N GLY A 660 29.97 -5.09 9.60
CA GLY A 660 31.12 -4.21 9.36
C GLY A 660 32.41 -4.69 10.05
N VAL A 661 32.32 -5.28 11.25
CA VAL A 661 33.46 -5.94 11.91
C VAL A 661 33.91 -7.18 11.14
N ILE A 662 32.99 -7.98 10.61
CA ILE A 662 33.30 -9.15 9.76
C ILE A 662 33.96 -8.72 8.44
N MET A 663 33.53 -7.59 7.87
CA MET A 663 34.11 -6.95 6.67
C MET A 663 35.38 -6.13 6.98
N LEU A 664 36.23 -6.61 7.90
CA LEU A 664 37.52 -6.03 8.27
C LEU A 664 37.44 -4.56 8.75
N PHE A 665 36.43 -4.25 9.57
CA PHE A 665 36.16 -2.93 10.15
C PHE A 665 35.75 -1.87 9.10
N ASP A 666 34.82 -2.24 8.22
CA ASP A 666 34.18 -1.32 7.28
C ASP A 666 33.48 -0.16 8.03
N GLY A 667 34.04 1.04 7.89
CA GLY A 667 33.58 2.25 8.58
C GLY A 667 32.13 2.61 8.28
N PRO A 668 31.70 2.70 7.00
CA PRO A 668 30.31 2.94 6.63
C PRO A 668 29.30 1.96 7.24
N LEU A 669 29.57 0.64 7.23
CA LEU A 669 28.69 -0.37 7.82
C LEU A 669 28.60 -0.24 9.35
N ILE A 670 29.72 0.01 10.04
CA ILE A 670 29.73 0.23 11.50
C ILE A 670 29.02 1.55 11.84
N ALA A 671 29.21 2.62 11.07
CA ALA A 671 28.55 3.91 11.28
C ALA A 671 27.03 3.80 11.09
N LEU A 672 26.57 3.13 10.01
CA LEU A 672 25.15 2.85 9.78
C LEU A 672 24.55 2.02 10.90
N GLY A 673 25.24 0.95 11.31
CA GLY A 673 24.82 0.10 12.43
C GLY A 673 24.69 0.87 13.74
N ASN A 674 25.62 1.79 14.02
CA ASN A 674 25.57 2.66 15.19
C ASN A 674 24.38 3.64 15.18
N ILE A 675 24.09 4.27 14.03
CA ILE A 675 22.92 5.16 13.88
C ILE A 675 21.62 4.39 14.18
N LEU A 676 21.46 3.20 13.58
CA LEU A 676 20.28 2.35 13.78
C LEU A 676 20.19 1.82 15.23
N PHE A 677 21.32 1.41 15.82
CA PHE A 677 21.36 0.91 17.19
C PHE A 677 20.97 2.00 18.21
N VAL A 678 21.59 3.18 18.11
CA VAL A 678 21.35 4.32 19.03
C VAL A 678 19.94 4.89 18.85
N SER A 679 19.40 4.95 17.63
CA SER A 679 18.04 5.43 17.38
C SER A 679 16.95 4.45 17.86
N GLY A 680 17.22 3.15 17.87
CA GLY A 680 16.30 2.14 18.41
C GLY A 680 16.20 2.13 19.95
N LEU A 681 17.25 2.51 20.68
CA LEU A 681 17.23 2.53 22.16
C LEU A 681 16.15 3.46 22.77
N PRO A 682 15.92 4.69 22.25
CA PRO A 682 14.74 5.49 22.55
C PRO A 682 13.39 4.83 22.26
N LEU A 683 13.27 4.00 21.22
CA LEU A 683 12.01 3.35 20.84
C LEU A 683 11.68 2.16 21.77
N ILE A 684 12.69 1.39 22.18
CA ILE A 684 12.54 0.29 23.15
C ILE A 684 12.25 0.85 24.55
N ILE A 685 13.11 1.73 25.06
CA ILE A 685 13.12 2.12 26.48
C ILE A 685 12.25 3.36 26.75
N GLY A 686 11.97 4.17 25.72
CA GLY A 686 11.29 5.47 25.79
C GLY A 686 12.31 6.62 25.96
N PRO A 687 12.30 7.68 25.13
CA PRO A 687 13.40 8.65 25.02
C PRO A 687 13.81 9.29 26.35
N ARG A 688 12.84 9.69 27.18
CA ARG A 688 13.09 10.27 28.51
C ARG A 688 13.78 9.29 29.47
N LYS A 689 13.45 7.99 29.40
CA LYS A 689 14.09 6.93 30.20
C LYS A 689 15.49 6.60 29.66
N THR A 690 15.67 6.57 28.34
CA THR A 690 16.98 6.37 27.68
C THR A 690 17.96 7.47 28.07
N PHE A 691 17.54 8.74 28.08
CA PHE A 691 18.37 9.85 28.56
C PHE A 691 18.83 9.66 30.02
N TYR A 692 17.91 9.33 30.94
CA TYR A 692 18.25 9.04 32.34
C TYR A 692 19.04 7.73 32.55
N PHE A 693 19.08 6.83 31.57
CA PHE A 693 19.95 5.65 31.59
C PHE A 693 21.41 6.06 31.32
N PHE A 694 21.66 6.75 30.20
CA PHE A 694 23.01 7.20 29.84
C PHE A 694 23.56 8.29 30.80
N ALA A 695 22.72 9.17 31.34
CA ALA A 695 23.12 10.24 32.27
C ALA A 695 23.34 9.77 33.73
N ARG A 696 23.12 8.49 34.05
CA ARG A 696 23.23 7.98 35.43
C ARG A 696 24.71 7.94 35.86
N ARG A 697 25.06 8.58 36.99
CA ARG A 697 26.45 8.67 37.51
C ARG A 697 27.21 7.32 37.49
N ASN A 698 26.56 6.23 37.90
CA ASN A 698 27.17 4.90 37.97
C ASN A 698 27.41 4.24 36.60
N LYS A 699 26.79 4.76 35.53
CA LYS A 699 26.92 4.27 34.13
C LYS A 699 27.66 5.26 33.22
N LEU A 700 27.86 6.50 33.66
CA LEU A 700 28.48 7.59 32.91
C LEU A 700 29.85 7.24 32.30
N ARG A 701 30.68 6.44 33.00
CA ARG A 701 31.97 5.94 32.46
C ARG A 701 31.78 5.07 31.21
N GLY A 702 30.76 4.21 31.20
CA GLY A 702 30.35 3.43 30.04
C GLY A 702 29.77 4.30 28.94
N SER A 703 28.89 5.26 29.29
CA SER A 703 28.30 6.22 28.34
C SER A 703 29.34 7.02 27.57
N VAL A 704 30.35 7.57 28.26
CA VAL A 704 31.42 8.37 27.65
C VAL A 704 32.29 7.50 26.75
N SER A 705 32.67 6.29 27.17
CA SER A 705 33.45 5.37 26.32
C SER A 705 32.66 4.93 25.09
N PHE A 706 31.36 4.64 25.23
CA PHE A 706 30.50 4.23 24.13
C PHE A 706 30.39 5.34 23.07
N ILE A 707 30.06 6.57 23.49
CA ILE A 707 29.95 7.72 22.59
C ILE A 707 31.31 8.08 21.95
N ALA A 708 32.42 7.99 22.71
CA ALA A 708 33.76 8.22 22.17
C ALA A 708 34.15 7.19 21.09
N GLY A 709 33.76 5.92 21.26
CA GLY A 709 33.94 4.87 20.27
C GLY A 709 33.18 5.18 18.96
N ILE A 710 31.90 5.56 19.07
CA ILE A 710 31.07 5.98 17.94
C ILE A 710 31.70 7.16 17.19
N VAL A 711 32.15 8.20 17.91
CA VAL A 711 32.81 9.37 17.31
C VAL A 711 34.09 8.97 16.57
N LEU A 712 34.88 8.03 17.10
CA LEU A 712 36.07 7.52 16.42
C LEU A 712 35.74 6.73 15.14
N VAL A 713 34.61 6.02 15.07
CA VAL A 713 34.12 5.41 13.82
C VAL A 713 33.84 6.50 12.77
N PHE A 714 33.11 7.56 13.14
CA PHE A 714 32.83 8.69 12.22
C PHE A 714 34.09 9.46 11.80
N LEU A 715 35.11 9.55 12.67
CA LEU A 715 36.42 10.14 12.36
C LEU A 715 37.34 9.21 11.53
N LYS A 716 36.80 8.13 10.93
CA LYS A 716 37.53 7.15 10.10
C LYS A 716 38.58 6.31 10.84
N TYR A 717 38.42 6.13 12.15
CA TYR A 717 39.22 5.20 12.97
C TYR A 717 38.38 4.00 13.49
N PRO A 718 37.67 3.24 12.61
CA PRO A 718 36.69 2.24 13.05
C PRO A 718 37.27 1.11 13.90
N PHE A 719 38.53 0.73 13.68
CA PHE A 719 39.21 -0.29 14.50
C PHE A 719 39.31 0.11 15.98
N PHE A 720 39.84 1.31 16.25
CA PHE A 720 39.95 1.84 17.61
C PHE A 720 38.60 2.24 18.18
N GLY A 721 37.71 2.77 17.32
CA GLY A 721 36.32 3.07 17.66
C GLY A 721 35.59 1.86 18.23
N VAL A 722 35.53 0.75 17.50
CA VAL A 722 34.86 -0.49 17.95
C VAL A 722 35.46 -1.03 19.25
N ILE A 723 36.77 -0.95 19.47
CA ILE A 723 37.39 -1.42 20.73
C ILE A 723 36.90 -0.59 21.93
N ILE A 724 36.87 0.74 21.79
CA ILE A 724 36.46 1.69 22.83
C ILE A 724 34.92 1.69 23.03
N GLU A 725 34.18 1.49 21.94
CA GLU A 725 32.73 1.33 21.91
C GLU A 725 32.31 0.05 22.63
N MET A 726 32.92 -1.10 22.32
CA MET A 726 32.65 -2.38 22.99
C MET A 726 32.95 -2.32 24.49
N PHE A 727 34.01 -1.64 24.91
CA PHE A 727 34.28 -1.41 26.33
C PHE A 727 33.17 -0.55 26.98
N GLY A 728 32.69 0.49 26.30
CA GLY A 728 31.54 1.28 26.76
C GLY A 728 30.26 0.46 26.85
N PHE A 729 29.94 -0.31 25.82
CA PHE A 729 28.76 -1.18 25.70
C PHE A 729 28.69 -2.20 26.83
N LEU A 730 29.79 -2.92 27.12
CA LEU A 730 29.83 -3.92 28.19
C LEU A 730 29.58 -3.29 29.57
N ASN A 731 30.16 -2.11 29.84
CA ASN A 731 29.94 -1.37 31.09
C ASN A 731 28.52 -0.80 31.21
N LEU A 732 27.87 -0.46 30.09
CA LEU A 732 26.47 -0.03 30.04
C LEU A 732 25.51 -1.20 30.29
N PHE A 733 25.59 -2.24 29.47
CA PHE A 733 24.56 -3.27 29.35
C PHE A 733 24.85 -4.58 30.10
N GLY A 734 26.01 -4.73 30.75
CA GLY A 734 26.37 -5.97 31.48
C GLY A 734 25.34 -6.45 32.50
N ASP A 735 24.66 -5.53 33.18
CA ASP A 735 23.62 -5.81 34.17
C ASP A 735 22.40 -6.57 33.58
N PHE A 736 22.22 -6.53 32.25
CA PHE A 736 21.10 -7.18 31.55
C PHE A 736 21.43 -8.60 31.06
N PHE A 737 22.70 -9.03 31.05
CA PHE A 737 23.09 -10.37 30.60
C PHE A 737 22.42 -11.53 31.39
N PRO A 738 22.17 -11.45 32.72
CA PRO A 738 21.34 -12.44 33.42
C PRO A 738 19.93 -12.57 32.83
N VAL A 739 19.31 -11.44 32.44
CA VAL A 739 17.94 -11.37 31.94
C VAL A 739 17.87 -11.95 30.52
N VAL A 740 18.83 -11.59 29.66
CA VAL A 740 18.95 -12.14 28.30
C VAL A 740 19.21 -13.65 28.34
N LEU A 741 20.09 -14.14 29.22
CA LEU A 741 20.34 -15.58 29.38
C LEU A 741 19.08 -16.32 29.87
N SER A 742 18.30 -15.72 30.77
CA SER A 742 17.01 -16.27 31.23
C SER A 742 16.01 -16.38 30.07
N PHE A 743 15.88 -15.35 29.24
CA PHE A 743 15.00 -15.34 28.07
C PHE A 743 15.45 -16.34 26.99
N MET A 744 16.75 -16.42 26.68
CA MET A 744 17.28 -17.40 25.71
C MET A 744 17.06 -18.86 26.15
N ARG A 745 16.90 -19.13 27.45
CA ARG A 745 16.53 -20.46 27.97
C ARG A 745 15.05 -20.82 27.76
N GLN A 746 14.20 -19.86 27.43
CA GLN A 746 12.77 -20.06 27.14
C GLN A 746 12.49 -20.33 25.65
N LEU A 747 13.47 -20.12 24.77
CA LEU A 747 13.33 -20.36 23.33
C LEU A 747 13.47 -21.86 22.99
N PRO A 748 12.64 -22.41 22.08
CA PRO A 748 12.80 -23.78 21.59
C PRO A 748 14.16 -23.98 20.91
N VAL A 749 14.66 -25.23 20.93
CA VAL A 749 16.02 -25.64 20.51
C VAL A 749 17.15 -25.00 21.34
N ILE A 750 17.28 -23.68 21.33
CA ILE A 750 18.33 -22.92 22.03
C ILE A 750 18.28 -23.17 23.55
N GLY A 751 17.08 -23.17 24.13
CA GLY A 751 16.89 -23.35 25.56
C GLY A 751 17.30 -24.72 26.08
N HIS A 752 17.14 -25.79 25.28
CA HIS A 752 17.62 -27.13 25.64
C HIS A 752 19.15 -27.17 25.71
N PHE A 753 19.85 -26.54 24.76
CA PHE A 753 21.31 -26.46 24.77
C PHE A 753 21.84 -25.62 25.94
N LEU A 754 21.25 -24.43 26.18
CA LEU A 754 21.68 -23.52 27.26
C LEU A 754 21.28 -23.97 28.67
N SER A 755 20.38 -24.95 28.79
CA SER A 755 19.95 -25.55 30.06
C SER A 755 20.63 -26.89 30.36
N ALA A 756 21.38 -27.46 29.40
CA ALA A 756 22.07 -28.73 29.56
C ALA A 756 23.07 -28.71 30.74
N PRO A 757 23.22 -29.82 31.48
CA PRO A 757 24.21 -29.91 32.56
C PRO A 757 25.63 -29.66 32.02
N GLY A 758 26.41 -28.87 32.74
CA GLY A 758 27.68 -28.32 32.25
C GLY A 758 27.52 -26.97 31.56
N VAL A 759 26.83 -26.89 30.41
CA VAL A 759 26.62 -25.62 29.66
C VAL A 759 25.91 -24.58 30.52
N ARG A 760 24.88 -24.99 31.28
CA ARG A 760 24.18 -24.16 32.26
C ARG A 760 25.13 -23.58 33.31
N GLN A 761 26.02 -24.41 33.86
CA GLN A 761 26.95 -24.01 34.93
C GLN A 761 28.06 -23.08 34.44
N MET A 762 28.48 -23.22 33.17
CA MET A 762 29.40 -22.30 32.49
C MET A 762 28.72 -20.93 32.24
N THR A 763 27.50 -20.94 31.71
CA THR A 763 26.75 -19.71 31.37
C THR A 763 26.28 -18.94 32.60
N ASP A 764 25.82 -19.62 33.66
CA ASP A 764 25.46 -18.98 34.93
C ASP A 764 26.66 -18.25 35.58
N ARG A 765 27.87 -18.82 35.46
CA ARG A 765 29.12 -18.18 35.91
C ARG A 765 29.50 -16.96 35.06
N LEU A 766 29.43 -17.07 33.73
CA LEU A 766 29.80 -15.98 32.81
C LEU A 766 28.82 -14.80 32.86
N CYS A 767 27.53 -15.06 33.05
CA CYS A 767 26.49 -14.03 33.14
C CYS A 767 26.18 -13.58 34.58
N GLY A 768 26.91 -14.06 35.60
CA GLY A 768 26.81 -13.56 36.97
C GLY A 768 25.52 -13.92 37.72
N VAL A 769 24.85 -15.02 37.34
CA VAL A 769 23.57 -15.42 37.95
C VAL A 769 23.81 -15.90 39.39
N ARG A 770 23.40 -15.09 40.38
CA ARG A 770 23.44 -15.48 41.80
C ARG A 770 22.44 -16.61 42.05
N LYS A 771 22.90 -17.69 42.69
CA LYS A 771 22.00 -18.70 43.26
C LYS A 771 21.13 -18.04 44.34
N GLN A 772 19.81 -18.12 44.18
CA GLN A 772 18.90 -18.05 45.32
C GLN A 772 18.91 -19.43 45.99
N SER A 773 18.97 -19.47 47.32
CA SER A 773 18.77 -20.70 48.09
C SER A 773 17.30 -21.13 47.99
N PRO A 774 16.99 -22.43 47.93
CA PRO A 774 15.61 -22.89 47.92
C PRO A 774 14.93 -22.62 49.26
N VAL A 775 13.63 -22.31 49.17
CA VAL A 775 12.61 -22.31 50.23
C VAL A 775 11.41 -23.03 49.63
#